data_AF-A0A813HXE4-F1
#
_entry.id   AF-A0A813HXE4-F1
#
_cell.length_a   1.000
_cell.length_b   1.000
_cell.length_c   1.000
_cell.angle_alpha   90.00
_cell.angle_beta   90.00
_cell.angle_gamma   90.00
#
_symmetry.space_group_name_H-M   'P 1'
#
loop_
_entity.id
_entity.type
_entity.pdbx_description
1 polymer ?
#
loop_
_entity_poly.entity_id
_entity_poly.type
_entity_poly.pdbx_seq_one_letter_code
_entity_poly.pdbx_strand_id
1 'polypeptide(L)'
;MLLPWRILSESKDAPCPGALRVRLLGFEGAALRALQGQEFTCEVRCGLPAGTPEGWPPKPAGPKLSTHLLAAQKLDASSAAEGEGPYLGFEAGSGPAELIFNLEDLQQLGELWCRVKVWVRSPWRLLGMSPGRFLGEARFAVPSSGPQVLTGNRESTWPLSILVEAAWTGLATFDLLRAADHLGNLLLNAARKSRWSEVEDLGFLAGTGGWDAAAQQCRALAVGATDSEGRTALRLCIDAGASAGEETADAAAAVEALLEAGADTQVVAADGDSPLTAAFGAGEPFTSMLVARASEVVAATVQLSPEPTFFQEPIDWEYLRGVRAFGIVLYLAEQLQRSWPGATASGTKCDCAVEARAEAMAGALHGALFHAVSRHLPLMGARIVAVLPPILCRASTPDVLLLEQMLQLASAAGTEQGLQWLAVAEAQLRRGRAANSWQSARRRAVRQLAVLAECGQERAQQLLPEVALGFGSSLLDEPRALFPERAAECAVCFEPLFQNEPSFFLDGTGQRSCVHYVCGGCAESCVSSKECPMCRVSVLECKALPNLETDPRGWFAAAACFNGRLAPSELCHAIAACLPVSEEKLLAATESEEGPWKRNWDKKSDGAISEEQFFAPVDGLYAWVLAHLRELHRADQPGKNVAPDLRLEPAEWFDFWDDHGTASLAFGEVLRGAFVSHRISAVESPKRVKNWRSKVARLWRESGLQADNVSKSEFLRPDGLAEKLGQALQSDGLPSGPVSVASLPEAPSRERLSSSPATERSSRASDEDQEAQELAAALEASLELASSYNLEEEVSEEAEALACLCAMGFAPAAAAEALSRAAGVPEQAVIILLTETCS
;
A
#
# COMPACT_ATOMS: atom_id res chain seq x y z
N MET A 1 -52.07 -16.59 13.87
CA MET A 1 -52.22 -18.07 13.98
C MET A 1 -51.36 -18.50 15.15
N LEU A 2 -51.98 -18.96 16.24
CA LEU A 2 -51.32 -19.36 17.48
C LEU A 2 -50.90 -20.83 17.36
N LEU A 3 -49.59 -21.09 17.30
CA LEU A 3 -49.05 -22.45 17.43
C LEU A 3 -48.92 -22.82 18.92
N PRO A 4 -49.09 -24.11 19.29
CA PRO A 4 -49.06 -24.54 20.68
C PRO A 4 -47.61 -24.73 21.17
N TRP A 5 -47.26 -24.06 22.26
CA TRP A 5 -45.98 -24.21 22.97
C TRP A 5 -45.91 -25.61 23.64
N ARG A 6 -44.83 -26.36 23.42
CA ARG A 6 -44.59 -27.65 24.09
C ARG A 6 -43.74 -27.42 25.34
N ILE A 7 -44.32 -27.68 26.51
CA ILE A 7 -43.62 -27.66 27.81
C ILE A 7 -43.11 -29.08 28.07
N LEU A 8 -41.80 -29.27 28.14
CA LEU A 8 -41.20 -30.52 28.59
C LEU A 8 -40.95 -30.41 30.10
N SER A 9 -41.76 -31.09 30.90
CA SER A 9 -41.45 -31.36 32.30
C SER A 9 -40.69 -32.68 32.41
N GLU A 10 -39.56 -32.65 33.11
CA GLU A 10 -38.83 -33.81 33.65
C GLU A 10 -38.44 -34.88 32.64
N SER A 11 -37.34 -34.63 31.92
CA SER A 11 -36.52 -35.69 31.33
C SER A 11 -35.07 -35.48 31.78
N LYS A 12 -34.40 -36.58 32.17
CA LYS A 12 -32.96 -36.63 32.45
C LYS A 12 -32.10 -36.61 31.18
N ASP A 13 -32.71 -36.42 30.02
CA ASP A 13 -32.04 -36.40 28.73
C ASP A 13 -31.43 -35.02 28.48
N ALA A 14 -30.33 -34.99 27.72
CA ALA A 14 -29.54 -33.79 27.44
C ALA A 14 -30.42 -32.61 26.97
N PRO A 15 -30.12 -31.36 27.40
CA PRO A 15 -30.94 -30.20 27.08
C PRO A 15 -31.12 -30.05 25.57
N CYS A 16 -32.35 -29.79 25.12
CA CYS A 16 -32.64 -29.54 23.71
C CYS A 16 -31.84 -28.33 23.22
N PRO A 17 -31.29 -28.39 21.99
CA PRO A 17 -30.53 -27.28 21.45
C PRO A 17 -31.37 -26.01 21.34
N GLY A 18 -30.80 -24.85 21.72
CA GLY A 18 -31.48 -23.55 21.65
C GLY A 18 -32.36 -23.17 22.86
N ALA A 19 -32.17 -23.84 24.00
CA ALA A 19 -32.94 -23.53 25.20
C ALA A 19 -32.27 -22.50 26.10
N LEU A 20 -33.04 -21.52 26.59
CA LEU A 20 -32.61 -20.60 27.63
C LEU A 20 -32.77 -21.26 28.99
N ARG A 21 -31.66 -21.42 29.69
CA ARG A 21 -31.60 -21.91 31.07
C ARG A 21 -31.58 -20.72 32.00
N VAL A 22 -32.58 -20.61 32.88
CA VAL A 22 -32.64 -19.62 33.96
C VAL A 22 -32.55 -20.35 35.28
N ARG A 23 -31.43 -20.15 35.99
CA ARG A 23 -31.16 -20.72 37.30
C ARG A 23 -31.31 -19.65 38.37
N LEU A 24 -32.08 -19.97 39.41
CA LEU A 24 -32.27 -19.11 40.57
C LEU A 24 -31.38 -19.64 41.68
N LEU A 25 -30.34 -18.88 42.03
CA LEU A 25 -29.27 -19.34 42.91
C LEU A 25 -29.59 -19.06 44.38
N GLY A 26 -30.29 -17.97 44.69
CA GLY A 26 -30.68 -17.63 46.04
C GLY A 26 -31.22 -16.22 46.20
N PHE A 27 -31.48 -15.85 47.45
CA PHE A 27 -31.73 -14.45 47.84
C PHE A 27 -30.54 -13.87 48.60
N GLU A 28 -30.32 -12.56 48.44
CA GLU A 28 -29.38 -11.77 49.22
C GLU A 28 -30.11 -10.63 49.95
N GLY A 29 -29.67 -10.32 51.18
CA GLY A 29 -30.13 -9.15 51.94
C GLY A 29 -30.33 -9.37 53.45
N ALA A 30 -30.58 -8.30 54.20
CA ALA A 30 -30.72 -8.38 55.66
C ALA A 30 -31.97 -9.15 56.13
N ALA A 31 -32.99 -9.29 55.27
CA ALA A 31 -34.28 -9.90 55.60
C ALA A 31 -34.32 -11.43 55.44
N LEU A 32 -33.20 -12.07 55.09
CA LEU A 32 -33.15 -13.49 54.76
C LEU A 32 -33.65 -14.40 55.88
N ARG A 33 -33.32 -14.12 57.15
CA ARG A 33 -33.77 -14.97 58.27
C ARG A 33 -35.29 -15.10 58.36
N ALA A 34 -36.06 -14.11 57.91
CA ALA A 34 -37.52 -14.16 57.93
C ALA A 34 -38.12 -15.04 56.80
N LEU A 35 -37.32 -15.36 55.79
CA LEU A 35 -37.71 -16.14 54.62
C LEU A 35 -37.31 -17.62 54.73
N GLN A 36 -36.45 -17.97 55.69
CA GLN A 36 -36.01 -19.34 55.92
C GLN A 36 -37.19 -20.27 56.23
N GLY A 37 -37.26 -21.41 55.54
CA GLY A 37 -38.31 -22.42 55.69
C GLY A 37 -39.63 -22.06 55.02
N GLN A 38 -39.72 -20.93 54.31
CA GLN A 38 -40.92 -20.58 53.55
C GLN A 38 -40.89 -21.21 52.15
N GLU A 39 -42.07 -21.56 51.65
CA GLU A 39 -42.26 -21.94 50.25
C GLU A 39 -42.47 -20.69 49.40
N PHE A 40 -41.82 -20.64 48.24
CA PHE A 40 -41.95 -19.58 47.27
C PHE A 40 -42.55 -20.12 45.99
N THR A 41 -43.32 -19.29 45.30
CA THR A 41 -43.61 -19.47 43.88
C THR A 41 -42.75 -18.47 43.13
N CYS A 42 -41.96 -18.95 42.18
CA CYS A 42 -41.27 -18.09 41.24
C CYS A 42 -41.91 -18.23 39.87
N GLU A 43 -42.25 -17.11 39.25
CA GLU A 43 -42.73 -17.05 37.88
C GLU A 43 -41.69 -16.35 37.02
N VAL A 44 -41.20 -17.05 36.00
CA VAL A 44 -40.26 -16.50 35.04
C VAL A 44 -40.95 -16.41 33.69
N ARG A 45 -40.86 -15.24 33.08
CA ARG A 45 -41.38 -14.96 31.75
C ARG A 45 -40.27 -14.39 30.90
N CYS A 46 -39.94 -15.05 29.80
CA CYS A 46 -38.90 -14.60 28.89
C CYS A 46 -39.51 -14.33 27.51
N GLY A 47 -39.08 -13.25 26.85
CA GLY A 47 -39.57 -12.87 25.54
C GLY A 47 -39.16 -11.45 25.15
N LEU A 48 -39.56 -11.02 23.96
CA LEU A 48 -39.21 -9.71 23.43
C LEU A 48 -39.89 -8.57 24.20
N PRO A 49 -39.25 -7.39 24.23
CA PRO A 49 -39.82 -6.21 24.84
C PRO A 49 -41.10 -5.79 24.12
N ALA A 50 -42.26 -5.91 24.76
CA ALA A 50 -43.48 -5.29 24.25
C ALA A 50 -43.57 -3.85 24.75
N GLY A 51 -43.72 -2.90 23.81
CA GLY A 51 -43.66 -1.46 24.03
C GLY A 51 -44.28 -1.01 25.36
N THR A 52 -43.43 -0.52 26.26
CA THR A 52 -43.83 0.14 27.50
C THR A 52 -43.69 1.65 27.35
N PRO A 53 -44.43 2.45 28.16
CA PRO A 53 -44.21 3.90 28.23
C PRO A 53 -42.76 4.23 28.59
N GLU A 54 -42.24 5.36 28.10
CA GLU A 54 -40.87 5.84 28.40
C GLU A 54 -40.57 5.79 29.91
N GLY A 55 -39.42 5.22 30.26
CA GLY A 55 -38.91 5.16 31.65
C GLY A 55 -39.22 3.87 32.43
N TRP A 56 -39.86 2.86 31.83
CA TRP A 56 -40.04 1.54 32.47
C TRP A 56 -39.37 0.43 31.65
N PRO A 57 -38.65 -0.51 32.30
CA PRO A 57 -38.09 -1.67 31.60
C PRO A 57 -39.22 -2.43 30.89
N PRO A 58 -38.98 -2.92 29.66
CA PRO A 58 -40.05 -3.50 28.86
C PRO A 58 -40.66 -4.75 29.48
N LYS A 59 -41.93 -5.02 29.18
CA LYS A 59 -42.63 -6.22 29.67
C LYS A 59 -42.44 -7.34 28.66
N PRO A 60 -41.74 -8.44 29.00
CA PRO A 60 -41.50 -9.51 28.04
C PRO A 60 -42.81 -10.21 27.66
N ALA A 61 -43.04 -10.37 26.35
CA ALA A 61 -44.27 -10.92 25.79
C ALA A 61 -44.15 -12.40 25.37
N GLY A 62 -43.41 -13.21 26.13
CA GLY A 62 -43.19 -14.63 25.78
C GLY A 62 -43.72 -15.65 26.79
N PRO A 63 -43.30 -16.92 26.68
CA PRO A 63 -43.77 -18.03 27.51
C PRO A 63 -43.47 -17.78 29.00
N LYS A 64 -44.36 -18.31 29.83
CA LYS A 64 -44.32 -18.18 31.28
C LYS A 64 -44.17 -19.57 31.89
N LEU A 65 -43.13 -19.74 32.71
CA LEU A 65 -42.93 -20.91 33.54
C LEU A 65 -43.05 -20.52 35.01
N SER A 66 -43.44 -21.47 35.84
CA SER A 66 -43.52 -21.26 37.29
C SER A 66 -42.95 -22.47 38.01
N THR A 67 -42.12 -22.22 39.02
CA THR A 67 -41.55 -23.26 39.87
C THR A 67 -41.79 -22.94 41.34
N HIS A 68 -41.80 -23.97 42.16
CA HIS A 68 -41.90 -23.86 43.61
C HIS A 68 -40.52 -24.07 44.22
N LEU A 69 -40.13 -23.19 45.13
CA LEU A 69 -38.82 -23.23 45.75
C LEU A 69 -39.00 -23.21 47.26
N LEU A 70 -38.29 -24.07 47.99
CA LEU A 70 -38.19 -23.98 49.44
C LEU A 70 -36.89 -23.25 49.79
N ALA A 71 -36.98 -22.11 50.47
CA ALA A 71 -35.76 -21.44 50.94
C ALA A 71 -35.24 -22.19 52.16
N ALA A 72 -34.05 -22.75 52.02
CA ALA A 72 -33.37 -23.44 53.10
C ALA A 72 -32.04 -22.76 53.37
N GLN A 73 -31.62 -22.81 54.64
CA GLN A 73 -30.31 -22.29 54.98
C GLN A 73 -29.27 -23.28 54.47
N LYS A 74 -28.60 -22.90 53.38
CA LYS A 74 -27.49 -23.67 52.84
C LYS A 74 -26.29 -23.49 53.77
N LEU A 75 -26.08 -24.43 54.68
CA LEU A 75 -24.91 -24.48 55.56
C LEU A 75 -23.74 -25.13 54.79
N ASP A 76 -23.24 -24.47 53.75
CA ASP A 76 -21.96 -24.86 53.15
C ASP A 76 -20.83 -24.14 53.90
N ALA A 77 -20.24 -24.86 54.86
CA ALA A 77 -19.15 -24.36 55.72
C ALA A 77 -17.86 -23.95 54.96
N SER A 78 -17.78 -24.25 53.66
CA SER A 78 -16.64 -23.93 52.80
C SER A 78 -16.72 -22.57 52.10
N SER A 79 -17.85 -21.86 52.15
CA SER A 79 -18.04 -20.54 51.50
C SER A 79 -17.74 -19.33 52.40
N ALA A 80 -17.49 -19.54 53.70
CA ALA A 80 -17.23 -18.45 54.65
C ALA A 80 -15.84 -17.79 54.51
N ALA A 81 -14.98 -18.25 53.58
CA ALA A 81 -13.60 -17.80 53.44
C ALA A 81 -13.42 -16.55 52.56
N GLU A 82 -14.43 -16.14 51.76
CA GLU A 82 -14.29 -15.09 50.75
C GLU A 82 -15.29 -13.93 50.92
N GLY A 83 -15.53 -13.45 52.14
CA GLY A 83 -16.20 -12.15 52.36
C GLY A 83 -17.64 -11.99 51.82
N GLU A 84 -18.25 -13.04 51.27
CA GLU A 84 -19.61 -12.99 50.74
C GLU A 84 -20.63 -12.87 51.88
N GLY A 85 -21.60 -11.97 51.72
CA GLY A 85 -22.67 -11.75 52.69
C GLY A 85 -23.54 -13.00 52.89
N PRO A 86 -24.37 -13.05 53.95
CA PRO A 86 -25.29 -14.17 54.14
C PRO A 86 -26.23 -14.29 52.93
N TYR A 87 -26.28 -15.47 52.30
CA TYR A 87 -27.23 -15.82 51.23
C TYR A 87 -28.13 -16.99 51.67
N LEU A 88 -29.38 -17.03 51.17
CA LEU A 88 -30.25 -18.20 51.29
C LEU A 88 -30.28 -18.94 49.96
N GLY A 89 -29.77 -20.18 49.95
CA GLY A 89 -29.92 -21.10 48.83
C GLY A 89 -31.29 -21.79 48.80
N PHE A 90 -31.59 -22.44 47.69
CA PHE A 90 -32.78 -23.30 47.56
C PHE A 90 -32.38 -24.77 47.78
N GLU A 91 -33.16 -25.50 48.57
CA GLU A 91 -32.84 -26.89 48.94
C GLU A 91 -33.01 -27.86 47.77
N ALA A 92 -31.99 -28.71 47.55
CA ALA A 92 -31.99 -29.73 46.50
C ALA A 92 -33.01 -30.82 46.81
N GLY A 93 -34.16 -30.78 46.14
CA GLY A 93 -35.26 -31.74 46.32
C GLY A 93 -36.67 -31.15 46.22
N SER A 94 -36.81 -29.82 46.21
CA SER A 94 -38.11 -29.12 46.16
C SER A 94 -38.64 -28.82 44.73
N GLY A 95 -38.05 -29.41 43.70
CA GLY A 95 -38.28 -29.09 42.28
C GLY A 95 -37.04 -28.43 41.67
N PRO A 96 -36.86 -28.47 40.35
CA PRO A 96 -35.67 -27.89 39.73
C PRO A 96 -35.66 -26.36 39.93
N ALA A 97 -34.59 -25.84 40.53
CA ALA A 97 -34.27 -24.41 40.59
C ALA A 97 -33.80 -23.85 39.22
N GLU A 98 -34.04 -24.63 38.17
CA GLU A 98 -33.59 -24.43 36.80
C GLU A 98 -34.83 -24.48 35.91
N LEU A 99 -35.10 -23.37 35.22
CA LEU A 99 -36.18 -23.25 34.26
C LEU A 99 -35.60 -23.23 32.86
N ILE A 100 -36.06 -24.14 32.01
CA ILE A 100 -35.58 -24.28 30.64
C ILE A 100 -36.69 -23.81 29.71
N PHE A 101 -36.42 -22.76 28.93
CA PHE A 101 -37.33 -22.23 27.91
C PHE A 101 -36.83 -22.67 26.53
N ASN A 102 -37.64 -23.42 25.78
CA ASN A 102 -37.39 -23.58 24.34
C ASN A 102 -37.87 -22.29 23.64
N LEU A 103 -36.95 -21.57 23.02
CA LEU A 103 -37.18 -20.28 22.38
C LEU A 103 -36.82 -20.30 20.89
N GLU A 104 -36.89 -21.48 20.23
CA GLU A 104 -36.54 -21.67 18.82
C GLU A 104 -37.17 -20.61 17.89
N ASP A 105 -38.38 -20.13 18.18
CA ASP A 105 -39.08 -19.12 17.38
C ASP A 105 -38.71 -17.66 17.71
N LEU A 106 -38.06 -17.39 18.84
CA LEU A 106 -37.81 -16.04 19.36
C LEU A 106 -36.39 -15.53 19.11
N GLN A 107 -35.46 -16.39 18.67
CA GLN A 107 -34.07 -16.03 18.38
C GLN A 107 -33.91 -15.01 17.24
N GLN A 108 -34.90 -14.89 16.35
CA GLN A 108 -34.78 -14.02 15.17
C GLN A 108 -35.25 -12.57 15.39
N LEU A 109 -35.73 -12.21 16.58
CA LEU A 109 -36.62 -11.04 16.72
C LEU A 109 -36.17 -9.95 17.72
N GLY A 110 -34.91 -9.93 18.16
CA GLY A 110 -34.32 -8.83 18.93
C GLY A 110 -33.87 -9.22 20.35
N GLU A 111 -33.47 -8.23 21.15
CA GLU A 111 -32.96 -8.41 22.51
C GLU A 111 -34.01 -9.11 23.41
N LEU A 112 -33.63 -10.25 24.00
CA LEU A 112 -34.53 -11.07 24.80
C LEU A 112 -34.50 -10.65 26.26
N TRP A 113 -35.66 -10.39 26.85
CA TRP A 113 -35.79 -9.97 28.24
C TRP A 113 -36.44 -11.06 29.09
N CYS A 114 -35.96 -11.25 30.31
CA CYS A 114 -36.61 -12.09 31.30
C CYS A 114 -37.19 -11.23 32.44
N ARG A 115 -38.37 -11.62 32.90
CA ARG A 115 -39.05 -11.07 34.07
C ARG A 115 -39.27 -12.19 35.07
N VAL A 116 -38.72 -11.98 36.26
CA VAL A 116 -38.84 -12.90 37.39
C VAL A 116 -39.75 -12.27 38.42
N LYS A 117 -40.79 -12.98 38.85
CA LYS A 117 -41.69 -12.56 39.92
C LYS A 117 -41.68 -13.59 41.04
N VAL A 118 -41.64 -13.11 42.28
CA VAL A 118 -41.52 -13.98 43.45
C VAL A 118 -42.67 -13.74 44.43
N TRP A 119 -43.32 -14.81 44.88
CA TRP A 119 -44.33 -14.77 45.95
C TRP A 119 -44.01 -15.79 47.04
N VAL A 120 -44.29 -15.44 48.29
CA VAL A 120 -44.38 -16.38 49.41
C VAL A 120 -45.70 -17.13 49.34
N ARG A 121 -45.68 -18.46 49.37
CA ARG A 121 -46.90 -19.29 49.45
C ARG A 121 -47.53 -19.14 50.84
N SER A 122 -48.82 -18.84 50.86
CA SER A 122 -49.62 -18.94 52.08
C SER A 122 -50.08 -20.39 52.27
N PRO A 123 -49.91 -20.99 53.46
CA PRO A 123 -50.39 -22.35 53.74
C PRO A 123 -51.93 -22.47 53.68
N TRP A 124 -52.67 -21.35 53.66
CA TRP A 124 -54.13 -21.31 53.71
C TRP A 124 -54.85 -21.46 52.35
N ARG A 125 -54.14 -21.81 51.26
CA ARG A 125 -54.73 -21.91 49.91
C ARG A 125 -55.89 -22.92 49.78
N LEU A 126 -55.99 -23.91 50.66
CA LEU A 126 -57.08 -24.90 50.65
C LEU A 126 -58.47 -24.27 50.90
N LEU A 127 -58.54 -23.04 51.40
CA LEU A 127 -59.80 -22.32 51.68
C LEU A 127 -60.16 -21.26 50.64
N GLY A 128 -59.47 -21.21 49.50
CA GLY A 128 -59.82 -20.30 48.39
C GLY A 128 -59.52 -18.81 48.63
N MET A 129 -58.76 -18.45 49.66
CA MET A 129 -58.44 -17.04 49.96
C MET A 129 -56.99 -16.65 49.57
N SER A 130 -56.93 -15.59 48.76
CA SER A 130 -55.79 -14.74 48.33
C SER A 130 -54.50 -15.40 47.78
N PRO A 131 -53.95 -14.88 46.66
CA PRO A 131 -52.63 -15.26 46.18
C PRO A 131 -51.57 -14.92 47.24
N GLY A 132 -50.48 -15.69 47.29
CA GLY A 132 -49.39 -15.52 48.25
C GLY A 132 -48.81 -14.11 48.29
N ARG A 133 -48.09 -13.75 49.35
CA ARG A 133 -47.50 -12.40 49.52
C ARG A 133 -46.45 -12.17 48.43
N PHE A 134 -46.64 -11.15 47.59
CA PHE A 134 -45.69 -10.77 46.56
C PHE A 134 -44.44 -10.12 47.18
N LEU A 135 -43.26 -10.62 46.82
CA LEU A 135 -41.97 -10.12 47.30
C LEU A 135 -41.36 -9.08 46.36
N GLY A 136 -41.53 -9.26 45.06
CA GLY A 136 -41.06 -8.31 44.07
C GLY A 136 -40.81 -8.93 42.70
N GLU A 137 -40.33 -8.11 41.78
CA GLU A 137 -39.95 -8.51 40.43
C GLU A 137 -38.62 -7.95 39.97
N ALA A 138 -37.87 -8.77 39.25
CA ALA A 138 -36.67 -8.37 38.52
C ALA A 138 -36.94 -8.46 37.02
N ARG A 139 -36.32 -7.55 36.25
CA ARG A 139 -36.31 -7.58 34.78
C ARG A 139 -34.89 -7.35 34.30
N PHE A 140 -34.40 -8.22 33.43
CA PHE A 140 -33.03 -8.17 32.91
C PHE A 140 -32.97 -8.73 31.49
N ALA A 141 -31.98 -8.28 30.72
CA ALA A 141 -31.66 -8.81 29.40
C ALA A 141 -30.95 -10.17 29.52
N VAL A 142 -30.97 -10.97 28.44
CA VAL A 142 -30.32 -12.29 28.37
C VAL A 142 -29.21 -12.26 27.34
N PRO A 143 -27.99 -12.76 27.63
CA PRO A 143 -27.60 -13.47 28.86
C PRO A 143 -27.38 -12.53 30.07
N SER A 144 -27.53 -13.08 31.28
CA SER A 144 -27.30 -12.35 32.54
C SER A 144 -26.75 -13.27 33.61
N SER A 145 -25.72 -12.83 34.32
CA SER A 145 -25.17 -13.50 35.50
C SER A 145 -24.98 -12.48 36.62
N GLY A 146 -25.61 -12.70 37.79
CA GLY A 146 -25.41 -11.85 38.96
C GLY A 146 -26.70 -11.48 39.72
N PRO A 147 -26.58 -10.71 40.82
CA PRO A 147 -27.70 -10.34 41.67
C PRO A 147 -28.62 -9.35 40.95
N GLN A 148 -29.91 -9.68 40.93
CA GLN A 148 -30.96 -8.88 40.32
C GLN A 148 -31.88 -8.33 41.40
N VAL A 149 -31.97 -7.01 41.51
CA VAL A 149 -32.75 -6.35 42.56
C VAL A 149 -34.25 -6.57 42.29
N LEU A 150 -34.97 -7.11 43.28
CA LEU A 150 -36.42 -7.27 43.18
C LEU A 150 -37.10 -5.93 43.48
N THR A 151 -37.67 -5.33 42.43
CA THR A 151 -38.50 -4.13 42.51
C THR A 151 -39.96 -4.57 42.64
N GLY A 152 -40.71 -4.21 43.69
CA GLY A 152 -42.13 -4.59 43.65
C GLY A 152 -43.02 -4.49 44.87
N ASN A 153 -42.60 -3.88 45.98
CA ASN A 153 -43.59 -3.51 46.98
C ASN A 153 -43.20 -2.22 47.69
N ARG A 154 -43.99 -1.14 47.50
CA ARG A 154 -43.78 0.12 48.23
C ARG A 154 -43.90 -0.06 49.76
N GLU A 155 -44.43 -1.19 50.22
CA GLU A 155 -44.64 -1.52 51.63
C GLU A 155 -43.61 -2.50 52.22
N SER A 156 -42.70 -3.09 51.42
CA SER A 156 -41.63 -3.94 51.97
C SER A 156 -40.42 -3.09 52.33
N THR A 157 -40.12 -3.00 53.63
CA THR A 157 -39.01 -2.20 54.21
C THR A 157 -37.60 -2.73 53.91
N TRP A 158 -37.44 -3.75 53.07
CA TRP A 158 -36.16 -4.42 52.87
C TRP A 158 -35.88 -4.62 51.37
N PRO A 159 -34.74 -4.13 50.84
CA PRO A 159 -34.31 -4.49 49.50
C PRO A 159 -33.92 -5.97 49.50
N LEU A 160 -34.52 -6.76 48.62
CA LEU A 160 -34.22 -8.16 48.41
C LEU A 160 -33.66 -8.30 46.99
N SER A 161 -32.50 -8.94 46.85
CA SER A 161 -31.94 -9.28 45.54
C SER A 161 -32.09 -10.77 45.29
N ILE A 162 -32.36 -11.17 44.05
CA ILE A 162 -32.37 -12.57 43.61
C ILE A 162 -31.16 -12.81 42.73
N LEU A 163 -30.37 -13.83 43.05
CA LEU A 163 -29.21 -14.20 42.24
C LEU A 163 -29.69 -15.05 41.06
N VAL A 164 -29.46 -14.58 39.83
CA VAL A 164 -29.93 -15.24 38.61
C VAL A 164 -28.78 -15.51 37.66
N GLU A 165 -28.77 -16.72 37.10
CA GLU A 165 -27.90 -17.12 36.00
C GLU A 165 -28.80 -17.51 34.82
N ALA A 166 -28.83 -16.67 33.79
CA ALA A 166 -29.60 -16.86 32.57
C ALA A 166 -28.64 -17.01 31.40
N ALA A 167 -28.48 -18.25 30.92
CA ALA A 167 -27.56 -18.59 29.84
C ALA A 167 -28.25 -19.43 28.76
N TRP A 168 -27.86 -19.21 27.52
CA TRP A 168 -28.27 -20.07 26.43
C TRP A 168 -27.50 -21.40 26.52
N THR A 169 -28.22 -22.52 26.39
CA THR A 169 -27.60 -23.85 26.43
C THR A 169 -27.98 -24.63 25.19
N GLY A 170 -27.02 -25.40 24.68
CA GLY A 170 -27.20 -26.22 23.48
C GLY A 170 -27.44 -25.42 22.21
N LEU A 171 -27.11 -24.12 22.14
CA LEU A 171 -27.16 -23.43 20.85
C LEU A 171 -26.28 -24.18 19.84
N ALA A 172 -26.80 -24.41 18.64
CA ALA A 172 -25.96 -24.90 17.58
C ALA A 172 -24.84 -23.88 17.35
N THR A 173 -23.66 -24.34 16.95
CA THR A 173 -22.50 -23.45 16.66
C THR A 173 -22.91 -22.28 15.76
N PHE A 174 -23.83 -22.50 14.83
CA PHE A 174 -24.36 -21.46 13.95
C PHE A 174 -25.10 -20.34 14.69
N ASP A 175 -25.92 -20.65 15.69
CA ASP A 175 -26.68 -19.65 16.45
C ASP A 175 -25.77 -18.89 17.42
N LEU A 176 -24.74 -19.54 17.96
CA LEU A 176 -23.68 -18.87 18.71
C LEU A 176 -22.93 -17.85 17.85
N LEU A 177 -22.61 -18.20 16.60
CA LEU A 177 -21.98 -17.29 15.66
C LEU A 177 -22.90 -16.12 15.30
N ARG A 178 -24.21 -16.32 15.15
CA ARG A 178 -25.16 -15.21 14.92
C ARG A 178 -25.29 -14.29 16.13
N ALA A 179 -25.29 -14.85 17.34
CA ALA A 179 -25.31 -14.06 18.57
C ALA A 179 -24.02 -13.24 18.71
N ALA A 180 -22.87 -13.82 18.40
CA ALA A 180 -21.58 -13.12 18.38
C ALA A 180 -21.54 -12.01 17.32
N ASP A 181 -22.05 -12.25 16.11
CA ASP A 181 -22.17 -11.23 15.07
C ASP A 181 -23.09 -10.08 15.50
N HIS A 182 -24.23 -10.38 16.14
CA HIS A 182 -25.11 -9.36 16.68
C HIS A 182 -24.44 -8.54 17.80
N LEU A 183 -23.72 -9.21 18.71
CA LEU A 183 -22.96 -8.55 19.77
C LEU A 183 -21.87 -7.63 19.20
N GLY A 184 -21.17 -8.05 18.15
CA GLY A 184 -20.18 -7.22 17.46
C GLY A 184 -20.78 -5.97 16.83
N ASN A 185 -21.98 -6.07 16.25
CA ASN A 185 -22.70 -4.92 15.74
C ASN A 185 -23.15 -3.94 16.85
N LEU A 186 -23.54 -4.46 18.02
CA LEU A 186 -23.87 -3.63 19.18
C LEU A 186 -22.63 -2.91 19.73
N LEU A 187 -21.50 -3.62 19.84
CA LEU A 187 -20.20 -3.04 20.23
C LEU A 187 -19.79 -1.88 19.31
N LEU A 188 -19.84 -2.09 17.99
CA LEU A 188 -19.53 -1.05 17.01
C LEU A 188 -20.45 0.17 17.14
N ASN A 189 -21.75 -0.05 17.37
CA ASN A 189 -22.72 1.03 17.50
C ASN A 189 -22.56 1.80 18.83
N ALA A 190 -22.21 1.11 19.92
CA ALA A 190 -21.88 1.74 21.20
C ALA A 190 -20.60 2.58 21.10
N ALA A 191 -19.53 2.03 20.52
CA ALA A 191 -18.26 2.72 20.32
C ALA A 191 -18.40 3.95 19.43
N ARG A 192 -19.14 3.84 18.31
CA ARG A 192 -19.40 4.98 17.41
C ARG A 192 -20.16 6.14 18.08
N LYS A 193 -21.00 5.82 19.06
CA LYS A 193 -21.82 6.81 19.79
C LYS A 193 -21.15 7.29 21.07
N SER A 194 -19.90 6.92 21.31
CA SER A 194 -19.16 7.24 22.54
C SER A 194 -19.89 6.83 23.81
N ARG A 195 -20.62 5.70 23.77
CA ARG A 195 -21.32 5.15 24.95
C ARG A 195 -20.38 4.19 25.68
N TRP A 196 -19.35 4.73 26.33
CA TRP A 196 -18.22 3.95 26.86
C TRP A 196 -18.63 2.88 27.88
N SER A 197 -19.53 3.20 28.80
CA SER A 197 -20.07 2.22 29.76
C SER A 197 -20.77 1.04 29.07
N GLU A 198 -21.46 1.29 27.94
CA GLU A 198 -22.10 0.23 27.16
C GLU A 198 -21.06 -0.61 26.40
N VAL A 199 -19.96 -0.01 25.93
CA VAL A 199 -18.84 -0.76 25.33
C VAL A 199 -18.17 -1.64 26.38
N GLU A 200 -17.96 -1.12 27.58
CA GLU A 200 -17.40 -1.87 28.72
C GLU A 200 -18.28 -3.07 29.09
N ASP A 201 -19.59 -2.84 29.30
CA ASP A 201 -20.57 -3.90 29.62
C ASP A 201 -20.62 -4.98 28.52
N LEU A 202 -20.66 -4.58 27.25
CA LEU A 202 -20.72 -5.49 26.12
C LEU A 202 -19.38 -6.21 25.89
N GLY A 203 -18.25 -5.55 26.15
CA GLY A 203 -16.91 -6.13 26.10
C GLY A 203 -16.74 -7.20 27.16
N PHE A 204 -17.15 -6.91 28.40
CA PHE A 204 -17.20 -7.88 29.48
C PHE A 204 -18.09 -9.08 29.13
N LEU A 205 -19.27 -8.83 28.54
CA LEU A 205 -20.17 -9.88 28.06
C LEU A 205 -19.53 -10.75 26.97
N ALA A 206 -18.80 -10.14 26.04
CA ALA A 206 -18.04 -10.86 25.02
C ALA A 206 -16.96 -11.73 25.67
N GLY A 207 -16.21 -11.21 26.65
CA GLY A 207 -15.15 -11.94 27.36
C GLY A 207 -15.65 -13.11 28.22
N THR A 208 -16.77 -12.93 28.91
CA THR A 208 -17.24 -13.81 30.00
C THR A 208 -18.51 -14.61 29.69
N GLY A 209 -19.14 -14.41 28.53
CA GLY A 209 -20.48 -14.90 28.16
C GLY A 209 -20.71 -16.41 28.09
N GLY A 210 -19.89 -17.24 28.75
CA GLY A 210 -20.11 -18.68 28.85
C GLY A 210 -20.03 -19.40 27.51
N TRP A 211 -19.36 -18.78 26.53
CA TRP A 211 -19.04 -19.44 25.27
C TRP A 211 -18.21 -20.69 25.59
N ASP A 212 -18.60 -21.85 25.08
CA ASP A 212 -18.01 -23.15 25.40
C ASP A 212 -16.79 -23.46 24.49
N ALA A 213 -16.65 -24.66 23.93
CA ALA A 213 -15.60 -24.96 22.96
C ALA A 213 -15.61 -24.04 21.72
N ALA A 214 -16.73 -23.36 21.44
CA ALA A 214 -16.83 -22.34 20.39
C ALA A 214 -16.37 -20.93 20.84
N ALA A 215 -15.88 -20.78 22.08
CA ALA A 215 -15.58 -19.49 22.71
C ALA A 215 -14.62 -18.62 21.96
N GLN A 216 -13.56 -19.19 21.42
CA GLN A 216 -12.54 -18.39 20.78
C GLN A 216 -13.06 -17.79 19.47
N GLN A 217 -13.86 -18.55 18.70
CA GLN A 217 -14.45 -18.08 17.45
C GLN A 217 -15.55 -17.06 17.70
N CYS A 218 -16.42 -17.30 18.68
CA CYS A 218 -17.50 -16.36 19.00
C CYS A 218 -16.95 -15.05 19.59
N ARG A 219 -15.94 -15.14 20.47
CA ARG A 219 -15.23 -13.95 20.97
C ARG A 219 -14.61 -13.17 19.83
N ALA A 220 -13.77 -13.81 19.02
CA ALA A 220 -13.11 -13.16 17.89
C ALA A 220 -14.11 -12.53 16.91
N LEU A 221 -15.26 -13.15 16.67
CA LEU A 221 -16.31 -12.60 15.81
C LEU A 221 -16.98 -11.37 16.44
N ALA A 222 -17.26 -11.39 17.74
CA ALA A 222 -17.87 -10.27 18.45
C ALA A 222 -16.94 -9.06 18.53
N VAL A 223 -15.71 -9.23 19.01
CA VAL A 223 -14.77 -8.10 19.19
C VAL A 223 -14.05 -7.71 17.89
N GLY A 224 -14.03 -8.59 16.90
CA GLY A 224 -13.42 -8.37 15.58
C GLY A 224 -14.37 -7.82 14.52
N ALA A 225 -15.62 -7.53 14.87
CA ALA A 225 -16.56 -6.87 13.94
C ALA A 225 -15.99 -5.51 13.51
N THR A 226 -16.19 -5.16 12.23
CA THR A 226 -15.70 -3.91 11.64
C THR A 226 -16.82 -3.07 11.03
N ASP A 227 -16.66 -1.75 11.02
CA ASP A 227 -17.56 -0.85 10.29
C ASP A 227 -17.29 -0.84 8.77
N SER A 228 -17.98 0.03 8.03
CA SER A 228 -17.79 0.16 6.58
C SER A 228 -16.41 0.66 6.17
N GLU A 229 -15.63 1.21 7.10
CA GLU A 229 -14.24 1.67 6.90
C GLU A 229 -13.24 0.63 7.43
N GLY A 230 -13.68 -0.56 7.86
CA GLY A 230 -12.81 -1.60 8.38
C GLY A 230 -12.33 -1.35 9.82
N ARG A 231 -12.89 -0.38 10.55
CA ARG A 231 -12.49 -0.09 11.94
C ARG A 231 -13.23 -0.99 12.92
N THR A 232 -12.49 -1.58 13.85
CA THR A 232 -13.07 -2.36 14.97
C THR A 232 -13.58 -1.44 16.08
N ALA A 233 -14.37 -1.99 17.02
CA ALA A 233 -14.77 -1.24 18.22
C ALA A 233 -13.55 -0.72 19.02
N LEU A 234 -12.48 -1.53 19.08
CA LEU A 234 -11.22 -1.15 19.73
C LEU A 234 -10.58 0.07 19.05
N ARG A 235 -10.54 0.10 17.71
CA ARG A 235 -10.03 1.26 16.95
C ARG A 235 -10.89 2.50 17.20
N LEU A 236 -12.21 2.35 17.15
CA LEU A 236 -13.15 3.45 17.35
C LEU A 236 -13.03 4.09 18.75
N CYS A 237 -12.81 3.29 19.80
CA CYS A 237 -12.58 3.81 21.16
C CYS A 237 -11.27 4.62 21.25
N ILE A 238 -10.20 4.18 20.59
CA ILE A 238 -8.92 4.89 20.58
C ILE A 238 -9.03 6.22 19.82
N ASP A 239 -9.65 6.19 18.63
CA ASP A 239 -9.84 7.39 17.80
C ASP A 239 -10.68 8.45 18.53
N ALA A 240 -11.77 8.02 19.17
CA ALA A 240 -12.63 8.92 19.93
C ALA A 240 -11.92 9.45 21.18
N GLY A 241 -11.24 8.58 21.94
CA GLY A 241 -10.48 8.95 23.13
C GLY A 241 -9.40 10.00 22.86
N ALA A 242 -8.69 9.89 21.72
CA ALA A 242 -7.70 10.88 21.29
C ALA A 242 -8.29 12.29 21.12
N SER A 243 -9.59 12.38 20.79
CA SER A 243 -10.29 13.65 20.55
C SER A 243 -11.07 14.18 21.76
N ALA A 244 -11.32 13.36 22.79
CA ALA A 244 -12.36 13.63 23.77
C ALA A 244 -11.90 14.30 25.08
N GLY A 245 -10.60 14.59 25.24
CA GLY A 245 -10.09 15.36 26.38
C GLY A 245 -10.40 14.70 27.74
N GLU A 246 -11.43 15.18 28.46
CA GLU A 246 -11.83 14.65 29.78
C GLU A 246 -12.43 13.22 29.71
N GLU A 247 -13.02 12.79 28.59
CA GLU A 247 -13.59 11.44 28.45
C GLU A 247 -12.52 10.35 28.16
N THR A 248 -11.23 10.71 28.13
CA THR A 248 -10.14 9.77 27.84
C THR A 248 -10.09 8.62 28.84
N ALA A 249 -10.47 8.86 30.10
CA ALA A 249 -10.50 7.82 31.14
C ALA A 249 -11.59 6.76 30.88
N ASP A 250 -12.78 7.19 30.49
CA ASP A 250 -13.90 6.28 30.20
C ASP A 250 -13.64 5.48 28.90
N ALA A 251 -13.05 6.13 27.89
CA ALA A 251 -12.60 5.46 26.67
C ALA A 251 -11.49 4.43 26.96
N ALA A 252 -10.56 4.73 27.88
CA ALA A 252 -9.52 3.80 28.30
C ALA A 252 -10.09 2.55 29.00
N ALA A 253 -11.08 2.71 29.89
CA ALA A 253 -11.77 1.58 30.50
C ALA A 253 -12.47 0.67 29.45
N ALA A 254 -13.11 1.29 28.45
CA ALA A 254 -13.70 0.55 27.33
C ALA A 254 -12.65 -0.20 26.49
N VAL A 255 -11.48 0.41 26.24
CA VAL A 255 -10.35 -0.25 25.55
C VAL A 255 -9.84 -1.43 26.36
N GLU A 256 -9.72 -1.30 27.69
CA GLU A 256 -9.28 -2.38 28.58
C GLU A 256 -10.23 -3.58 28.51
N ALA A 257 -11.53 -3.34 28.64
CA ALA A 257 -12.56 -4.38 28.53
C ALA A 257 -12.52 -5.10 27.18
N LEU A 258 -12.27 -4.38 26.08
CA LEU A 258 -12.14 -4.98 24.75
C LEU A 258 -10.86 -5.82 24.61
N LEU A 259 -9.73 -5.38 25.20
CA LEU A 259 -8.49 -6.15 25.21
C LEU A 259 -8.59 -7.41 26.08
N GLU A 260 -9.28 -7.34 27.22
CA GLU A 260 -9.60 -8.50 28.05
C GLU A 260 -10.51 -9.50 27.32
N ALA A 261 -11.44 -8.99 26.51
CA ALA A 261 -12.29 -9.80 25.64
C ALA A 261 -11.55 -10.41 24.43
N GLY A 262 -10.27 -10.05 24.23
CA GLY A 262 -9.40 -10.61 23.19
C GLY A 262 -9.50 -9.88 21.85
N ALA A 263 -9.80 -8.58 21.85
CA ALA A 263 -9.78 -7.77 20.63
C ALA A 263 -8.39 -7.79 19.97
N ASP A 264 -8.38 -7.98 18.65
CA ASP A 264 -7.13 -8.03 17.88
C ASP A 264 -6.58 -6.61 17.67
N THR A 265 -5.39 -6.36 18.19
CA THR A 265 -4.70 -5.06 18.11
C THR A 265 -4.14 -4.76 16.72
N GLN A 266 -4.19 -5.73 15.80
CA GLN A 266 -3.54 -5.68 14.48
C GLN A 266 -4.52 -5.60 13.30
N VAL A 267 -5.83 -5.56 13.53
CA VAL A 267 -6.81 -5.46 12.45
C VAL A 267 -6.66 -4.11 11.75
N VAL A 268 -6.31 -4.15 10.45
CA VAL A 268 -6.04 -2.97 9.65
C VAL A 268 -7.33 -2.44 9.03
N ALA A 269 -7.65 -1.17 9.29
CA ALA A 269 -8.75 -0.45 8.68
C ALA A 269 -8.43 -0.02 7.23
N ALA A 270 -9.40 0.56 6.51
CA ALA A 270 -9.27 0.94 5.11
C ALA A 270 -8.23 2.05 4.87
N ASP A 271 -7.91 2.83 5.90
CA ASP A 271 -6.84 3.84 5.91
C ASP A 271 -5.42 3.24 6.07
N GLY A 272 -5.32 1.94 6.35
CA GLY A 272 -4.06 1.24 6.54
C GLY A 272 -3.59 1.19 8.00
N ASP A 273 -4.34 1.78 8.94
CA ASP A 273 -3.98 1.77 10.34
C ASP A 273 -4.63 0.61 11.12
N SER A 274 -3.94 0.13 12.16
CA SER A 274 -4.48 -0.80 13.14
C SER A 274 -4.83 -0.08 14.46
N PRO A 275 -5.53 -0.74 15.41
CA PRO A 275 -5.66 -0.22 16.77
C PRO A 275 -4.31 0.14 17.42
N LEU A 276 -3.26 -0.65 17.17
CA LEU A 276 -1.93 -0.38 17.71
C LEU A 276 -1.31 0.89 17.09
N THR A 277 -1.43 1.10 15.77
CA THR A 277 -0.93 2.34 15.15
C THR A 277 -1.79 3.54 15.56
N ALA A 278 -3.10 3.36 15.76
CA ALA A 278 -4.00 4.34 16.37
C ALA A 278 -3.48 4.80 17.72
N ALA A 279 -3.16 3.84 18.58
CA ALA A 279 -2.75 4.09 19.95
C ALA A 279 -1.46 4.91 19.99
N PHE A 280 -0.50 4.62 19.10
CA PHE A 280 0.71 5.44 18.97
C PHE A 280 0.42 6.88 18.55
N GLY A 281 -0.56 7.09 17.66
CA GLY A 281 -1.02 8.43 17.29
C GLY A 281 -1.77 9.15 18.41
N ALA A 282 -2.54 8.41 19.21
CA ALA A 282 -3.34 8.92 20.32
C ALA A 282 -2.50 9.20 21.59
N GLY A 283 -1.37 8.49 21.77
CA GLY A 283 -0.50 8.60 22.94
C GLY A 283 -0.95 7.73 24.13
N GLU A 284 -0.59 8.16 25.34
CA GLU A 284 -1.01 7.52 26.60
C GLU A 284 -2.47 7.90 26.95
N PRO A 285 -3.27 6.99 27.55
CA PRO A 285 -2.90 5.68 28.09
C PRO A 285 -2.96 4.52 27.07
N PHE A 286 -3.42 4.77 25.84
CA PHE A 286 -3.71 3.70 24.87
C PHE A 286 -2.45 2.95 24.41
N THR A 287 -1.34 3.67 24.24
CA THR A 287 -0.06 3.08 23.81
C THR A 287 0.42 2.00 24.78
N SER A 288 0.49 2.32 26.08
CA SER A 288 0.97 1.37 27.09
C SER A 288 0.09 0.13 27.19
N MET A 289 -1.23 0.29 27.14
CA MET A 289 -2.20 -0.82 27.17
C MET A 289 -2.03 -1.79 25.99
N LEU A 290 -1.93 -1.26 24.76
CA LEU A 290 -1.83 -2.11 23.56
C LEU A 290 -0.43 -2.72 23.40
N VAL A 291 0.63 -2.02 23.81
CA VAL A 291 2.01 -2.54 23.77
C VAL A 291 2.19 -3.69 24.76
N ALA A 292 1.66 -3.56 25.99
CA ALA A 292 1.70 -4.63 26.97
C ALA A 292 1.08 -5.91 26.39
N ARG A 293 -0.10 -5.82 25.78
CA ARG A 293 -0.78 -6.98 25.22
C ARG A 293 -0.15 -7.53 23.93
N ALA A 294 0.38 -6.65 23.07
CA ALA A 294 1.14 -7.07 21.90
C ALA A 294 2.43 -7.81 22.29
N SER A 295 3.10 -7.37 23.35
CA SER A 295 4.31 -8.03 23.86
C SER A 295 4.03 -9.44 24.37
N GLU A 296 2.89 -9.67 25.02
CA GLU A 296 2.47 -10.99 25.49
C GLU A 296 2.08 -11.93 24.34
N VAL A 297 1.36 -11.42 23.33
CA VAL A 297 1.02 -12.21 22.14
C VAL A 297 2.29 -12.59 21.38
N VAL A 298 3.25 -11.66 21.25
CA VAL A 298 4.57 -11.95 20.69
C VAL A 298 5.29 -12.98 21.56
N ALA A 299 5.44 -12.76 22.87
CA ALA A 299 6.13 -13.68 23.79
C ALA A 299 5.52 -15.10 23.80
N ALA A 300 4.19 -15.21 23.80
CA ALA A 300 3.47 -16.48 23.73
C ALA A 300 3.63 -17.19 22.37
N THR A 301 3.67 -16.42 21.27
CA THR A 301 3.90 -16.96 19.92
C THR A 301 5.35 -17.43 19.72
N VAL A 302 6.31 -16.88 20.49
CA VAL A 302 7.74 -17.22 20.40
C VAL A 302 8.27 -18.04 21.60
N GLN A 303 7.40 -18.51 22.51
CA GLN A 303 7.77 -19.24 23.75
C GLN A 303 8.82 -18.53 24.63
N LEU A 304 8.81 -17.19 24.67
CA LEU A 304 9.69 -16.43 25.55
C LEU A 304 9.03 -16.23 26.92
N SER A 305 9.78 -16.49 27.99
CA SER A 305 9.35 -16.25 29.37
C SER A 305 9.03 -14.75 29.59
N PRO A 306 7.99 -14.40 30.38
CA PRO A 306 7.39 -13.07 30.38
C PRO A 306 8.13 -12.04 31.27
N GLU A 307 9.47 -11.97 31.21
CA GLU A 307 10.23 -10.87 31.80
C GLU A 307 11.41 -10.46 30.89
N PRO A 308 11.55 -9.18 30.50
CA PRO A 308 12.56 -8.77 29.55
C PRO A 308 13.91 -8.55 30.25
N THR A 309 14.81 -9.52 30.13
CA THR A 309 16.26 -9.34 30.35
C THR A 309 16.99 -9.37 29.01
N PHE A 310 16.67 -8.44 28.11
CA PHE A 310 17.41 -8.30 26.86
C PHE A 310 18.67 -7.45 27.06
N PHE A 311 19.84 -8.10 27.11
CA PHE A 311 21.08 -7.67 26.43
C PHE A 311 22.25 -8.67 26.53
N GLN A 312 22.06 -9.90 27.04
CA GLN A 312 23.21 -10.79 27.31
C GLN A 312 23.29 -12.10 26.49
N GLU A 313 22.34 -12.42 25.62
CA GLU A 313 22.45 -13.61 24.76
C GLU A 313 22.24 -13.31 23.27
N PRO A 314 22.91 -14.09 22.37
CA PRO A 314 22.84 -13.88 20.93
C PRO A 314 21.42 -14.19 20.42
N ILE A 315 20.84 -13.19 19.76
CA ILE A 315 19.54 -13.27 19.09
C ILE A 315 19.52 -14.50 18.16
N ASP A 316 18.50 -15.35 18.29
CA ASP A 316 18.24 -16.41 17.32
C ASP A 316 17.59 -15.81 16.07
N TRP A 317 18.41 -15.63 15.02
CA TRP A 317 18.04 -14.95 13.78
C TRP A 317 17.12 -15.77 12.87
N GLU A 318 16.84 -17.05 13.17
CA GLU A 318 15.81 -17.80 12.42
C GLU A 318 14.40 -17.24 12.61
N TYR A 319 14.16 -16.46 13.67
CA TYR A 319 12.84 -15.94 14.03
C TYR A 319 12.47 -14.58 13.40
N LEU A 320 13.43 -13.84 12.81
CA LEU A 320 13.17 -12.56 12.12
C LEU A 320 12.71 -12.72 10.65
N ARG A 321 12.32 -13.94 10.23
CA ARG A 321 11.87 -14.24 8.85
C ARG A 321 10.52 -13.60 8.45
N GLY A 322 9.79 -13.00 9.38
CA GLY A 322 8.49 -12.39 9.08
C GLY A 322 8.61 -10.99 8.47
N VAL A 323 7.87 -10.72 7.38
CA VAL A 323 7.67 -9.37 6.77
C VAL A 323 7.37 -8.30 7.84
N ARG A 324 6.70 -8.70 8.94
CA ARG A 324 6.35 -7.86 10.09
C ARG A 324 7.54 -7.38 10.92
N ALA A 325 8.56 -8.22 11.14
CA ALA A 325 9.76 -7.83 11.86
C ALA A 325 10.57 -6.81 11.04
N PHE A 326 10.60 -6.98 9.72
CA PHE A 326 11.28 -6.07 8.81
C PHE A 326 10.58 -4.71 8.71
N GLY A 327 9.25 -4.69 8.68
CA GLY A 327 8.45 -3.45 8.68
C GLY A 327 8.62 -2.61 9.96
N ILE A 328 8.68 -3.25 11.12
CA ILE A 328 8.96 -2.57 12.40
C ILE A 328 10.37 -1.97 12.40
N VAL A 329 11.37 -2.69 11.89
CA VAL A 329 12.75 -2.20 11.84
C VAL A 329 12.89 -1.01 10.87
N LEU A 330 12.19 -1.03 9.73
CA LEU A 330 12.16 0.11 8.80
C LEU A 330 11.42 1.32 9.34
N TYR A 331 10.27 1.12 9.99
CA TYR A 331 9.54 2.20 10.65
C TYR A 331 10.37 2.84 11.77
N LEU A 332 11.09 2.04 12.57
CA LEU A 332 12.01 2.56 13.59
C LEU A 332 13.18 3.33 12.97
N ALA A 333 13.74 2.88 11.84
CA ALA A 333 14.78 3.60 11.13
C ALA A 333 14.29 4.95 10.58
N GLU A 334 13.07 4.97 10.01
CA GLU A 334 12.43 6.18 9.46
C GLU A 334 12.00 7.16 10.56
N GLN A 335 11.49 6.67 11.69
CA GLN A 335 11.16 7.50 12.85
C GLN A 335 12.42 8.09 13.47
N LEU A 336 13.51 7.34 13.60
CA LEU A 336 14.80 7.86 14.06
C LEU A 336 15.36 8.95 13.13
N GLN A 337 15.08 8.87 11.83
CA GLN A 337 15.48 9.88 10.84
C GLN A 337 14.57 11.13 10.89
N ARG A 338 13.26 10.97 11.14
CA ARG A 338 12.28 12.06 11.24
C ARG A 338 12.28 12.80 12.57
N SER A 339 12.55 12.10 13.67
CA SER A 339 12.57 12.67 15.03
C SER A 339 13.88 13.39 15.37
N TRP A 340 14.80 13.50 14.39
CA TRP A 340 16.02 14.29 14.52
C TRP A 340 15.92 15.59 13.72
N PRO A 341 15.43 16.70 14.32
CA PRO A 341 15.62 18.01 13.72
C PRO A 341 17.13 18.32 13.72
N GLY A 342 17.65 18.83 12.61
CA GLY A 342 19.07 19.10 12.41
C GLY A 342 19.71 19.81 13.62
N ALA A 343 20.74 19.18 14.17
CA ALA A 343 21.61 19.80 15.16
C ALA A 343 22.50 20.83 14.45
N THR A 344 21.98 22.04 14.27
CA THR A 344 22.81 23.23 14.10
C THR A 344 22.20 24.40 14.87
N ALA A 345 22.95 24.88 15.87
CA ALA A 345 22.89 26.22 16.45
C ALA A 345 21.79 26.59 17.47
N SER A 346 21.53 25.77 18.49
CA SER A 346 21.13 26.33 19.80
C SER A 346 22.06 25.84 20.92
N GLY A 347 22.76 26.79 21.54
CA GLY A 347 23.85 26.59 22.48
C GLY A 347 23.46 26.05 23.86
N THR A 348 22.45 25.19 23.96
CA THR A 348 22.24 24.39 25.16
C THR A 348 23.07 23.12 25.07
N LYS A 349 23.98 22.92 26.04
CA LYS A 349 24.75 21.68 26.20
C LYS A 349 23.81 20.48 26.24
N CYS A 350 23.64 19.84 25.09
CA CYS A 350 23.06 18.51 24.97
C CYS A 350 24.07 17.50 25.55
N ASP A 351 23.56 16.50 26.28
CA ASP A 351 24.38 15.39 26.75
C ASP A 351 24.96 14.66 25.54
N CYS A 352 26.24 14.91 25.23
CA CYS A 352 26.99 14.29 24.14
C CYS A 352 26.97 12.75 24.18
N ALA A 353 26.62 12.17 25.34
CA ALA A 353 26.41 10.73 25.52
C ALA A 353 25.11 10.22 24.89
N VAL A 354 24.05 11.03 24.79
CA VAL A 354 22.78 10.66 24.18
C VAL A 354 22.90 10.71 22.66
N GLU A 355 23.57 11.74 22.11
CA GLU A 355 23.83 11.86 20.68
C GLU A 355 24.75 10.75 20.17
N ALA A 356 25.88 10.52 20.84
CA ALA A 356 26.80 9.44 20.47
C ALA A 356 26.15 8.05 20.58
N ARG A 357 25.22 7.85 21.53
CA ARG A 357 24.49 6.58 21.70
C ARG A 357 23.40 6.41 20.66
N ALA A 358 22.73 7.48 20.24
CA ALA A 358 21.72 7.44 19.19
C ALA A 358 22.34 7.27 17.80
N GLU A 359 23.46 7.94 17.52
CA GLU A 359 24.23 7.79 16.29
C GLU A 359 24.85 6.39 16.18
N ALA A 360 25.38 5.86 17.30
CA ALA A 360 25.80 4.46 17.40
C ALA A 360 24.63 3.47 17.23
N MET A 361 23.42 3.82 17.67
CA MET A 361 22.23 2.96 17.55
C MET A 361 21.64 2.99 16.13
N ALA A 362 21.59 4.14 15.47
CA ALA A 362 21.19 4.28 14.07
C ALA A 362 22.22 3.62 13.13
N GLY A 363 23.51 3.79 13.42
CA GLY A 363 24.60 3.08 12.74
C GLY A 363 24.57 1.57 12.99
N ALA A 364 24.22 1.12 14.21
CA ALA A 364 24.05 -0.29 14.52
C ALA A 364 22.78 -0.89 13.88
N LEU A 365 21.69 -0.14 13.75
CA LEU A 365 20.45 -0.58 13.11
C LEU A 365 20.59 -0.65 11.59
N HIS A 366 21.18 0.38 10.97
CA HIS A 366 21.59 0.34 9.56
C HIS A 366 22.61 -0.77 9.32
N GLY A 367 23.61 -0.88 10.19
CA GLY A 367 24.61 -1.94 10.16
C GLY A 367 24.00 -3.32 10.30
N ALA A 368 22.98 -3.51 11.14
CA ALA A 368 22.27 -4.78 11.36
C ALA A 368 21.32 -5.13 10.20
N LEU A 369 20.58 -4.16 9.66
CA LEU A 369 19.77 -4.32 8.43
C LEU A 369 20.66 -4.69 7.25
N PHE A 370 21.76 -3.95 7.07
CA PHE A 370 22.77 -4.21 6.06
C PHE A 370 23.45 -5.56 6.29
N HIS A 371 23.83 -5.93 7.52
CA HIS A 371 24.43 -7.23 7.83
C HIS A 371 23.47 -8.39 7.59
N ALA A 372 22.18 -8.23 7.96
CA ALA A 372 21.14 -9.23 7.76
C ALA A 372 20.86 -9.48 6.26
N VAL A 373 20.93 -8.43 5.44
CA VAL A 373 20.75 -8.51 3.98
C VAL A 373 22.02 -8.98 3.27
N SER A 374 23.22 -8.57 3.71
CA SER A 374 24.50 -8.81 3.01
C SER A 374 25.20 -10.13 3.36
N ARG A 375 25.17 -10.62 4.62
CA ARG A 375 25.90 -11.86 5.01
C ARG A 375 25.27 -13.16 4.51
N HIS A 376 24.02 -13.14 4.03
CA HIS A 376 23.32 -14.36 3.59
C HIS A 376 23.24 -14.55 2.06
N LEU A 377 23.84 -13.67 1.24
CA LEU A 377 23.90 -13.89 -0.21
C LEU A 377 24.92 -14.97 -0.66
N PRO A 378 26.12 -15.13 -0.05
CA PRO A 378 27.09 -16.12 -0.54
C PRO A 378 26.94 -17.55 0.05
N LEU A 379 26.35 -17.71 1.23
CA LEU A 379 26.33 -18.99 1.98
C LEU A 379 24.98 -19.75 1.95
N MET A 380 23.93 -19.19 1.34
CA MET A 380 22.63 -19.85 1.22
C MET A 380 22.50 -20.63 -0.10
N GLY A 381 22.93 -21.90 -0.07
CA GLY A 381 22.80 -22.83 -1.18
C GLY A 381 21.35 -23.11 -1.60
N ALA A 382 21.19 -23.47 -2.88
CA ALA A 382 19.97 -23.66 -3.68
C ALA A 382 18.84 -24.55 -3.09
N ARG A 383 18.99 -25.15 -1.90
CA ARG A 383 17.98 -26.03 -1.28
C ARG A 383 17.00 -25.34 -0.33
N ILE A 384 17.36 -24.20 0.29
CA ILE A 384 16.43 -23.45 1.18
C ILE A 384 15.69 -22.34 0.41
N VAL A 385 16.28 -21.84 -0.68
CA VAL A 385 15.58 -20.98 -1.67
C VAL A 385 14.42 -21.73 -2.35
N ALA A 386 14.45 -23.08 -2.34
CA ALA A 386 13.33 -23.91 -2.78
C ALA A 386 12.21 -24.08 -1.72
N VAL A 387 12.39 -23.59 -0.49
CA VAL A 387 11.49 -23.80 0.67
C VAL A 387 10.91 -22.49 1.22
N LEU A 388 11.49 -21.32 0.91
CA LEU A 388 10.82 -20.03 1.13
C LEU A 388 9.66 -19.88 0.13
N PRO A 389 8.43 -19.58 0.58
CA PRO A 389 7.33 -19.38 -0.35
C PRO A 389 7.66 -18.22 -1.29
N PRO A 390 7.34 -18.32 -2.60
CA PRO A 390 7.41 -17.19 -3.52
C PRO A 390 6.66 -15.98 -2.95
N ILE A 391 6.88 -14.78 -3.48
CA ILE A 391 5.87 -13.72 -3.41
C ILE A 391 4.63 -14.30 -4.12
N LEU A 392 3.76 -14.97 -3.36
CA LEU A 392 2.68 -15.78 -3.90
C LEU A 392 1.59 -14.87 -4.45
N CYS A 393 1.46 -14.83 -5.77
CA CYS A 393 0.29 -14.49 -6.61
C CYS A 393 -0.48 -13.19 -6.35
N ARG A 394 -0.17 -12.41 -5.31
CA ARG A 394 -0.65 -11.08 -5.00
C ARG A 394 0.46 -10.40 -4.20
N ALA A 395 1.36 -9.69 -4.88
CA ALA A 395 2.25 -8.76 -4.21
C ALA A 395 1.37 -7.91 -3.29
N SER A 396 1.57 -8.06 -1.98
CA SER A 396 0.79 -7.34 -1.01
C SER A 396 1.17 -5.85 -1.12
N THR A 397 0.25 -4.92 -0.88
CA THR A 397 0.57 -3.48 -0.85
C THR A 397 1.87 -3.16 -0.08
N PRO A 398 2.20 -3.84 1.04
CA PRO A 398 3.49 -3.71 1.73
C PRO A 398 4.73 -4.00 0.88
N ASP A 399 4.72 -5.02 0.01
CA ASP A 399 5.90 -5.38 -0.80
C ASP A 399 6.23 -4.29 -1.83
N VAL A 400 5.18 -3.62 -2.32
CA VAL A 400 5.27 -2.51 -3.28
C VAL A 400 5.83 -1.27 -2.61
N LEU A 401 5.31 -0.95 -1.42
CA LEU A 401 5.77 0.19 -0.62
C LEU A 401 7.22 -0.02 -0.19
N LEU A 402 7.59 -1.25 0.16
CA LEU A 402 8.97 -1.59 0.50
C LEU A 402 9.94 -1.33 -0.65
N LEU A 403 9.60 -1.77 -1.87
CA LEU A 403 10.43 -1.50 -3.04
C LEU A 403 10.52 -0.01 -3.36
N GLU A 404 9.40 0.71 -3.29
CA GLU A 404 9.36 2.16 -3.47
C GLU A 404 10.28 2.86 -2.47
N GLN A 405 10.22 2.45 -1.20
CA GLN A 405 11.05 3.01 -0.14
C GLN A 405 12.53 2.66 -0.31
N MET A 406 12.86 1.44 -0.77
CA MET A 406 14.25 1.09 -1.14
C MET A 406 14.78 1.99 -2.26
N LEU A 407 13.97 2.29 -3.28
CA LEU A 407 14.38 3.15 -4.39
C LEU A 407 14.46 4.63 -3.96
N GLN A 408 13.61 5.08 -3.04
CA GLN A 408 13.71 6.42 -2.43
C GLN A 408 14.94 6.55 -1.52
N LEU A 409 15.27 5.52 -0.74
CA LEU A 409 16.51 5.49 0.03
C LEU A 409 17.74 5.47 -0.88
N ALA A 410 17.64 4.80 -2.04
CA ALA A 410 18.69 4.83 -3.04
C ALA A 410 18.94 6.24 -3.61
N SER A 411 17.89 7.08 -3.70
CA SER A 411 18.01 8.45 -4.23
C SER A 411 18.43 9.47 -3.18
N ALA A 412 18.05 9.27 -1.92
CA ALA A 412 18.39 10.16 -0.81
C ALA A 412 19.79 9.91 -0.22
N ALA A 413 20.33 8.70 -0.34
CA ALA A 413 21.62 8.33 0.24
C ALA A 413 22.80 8.78 -0.64
N GLY A 414 23.95 9.06 -0.01
CA GLY A 414 25.21 9.32 -0.72
C GLY A 414 25.59 8.15 -1.65
N THR A 415 26.49 8.39 -2.61
CA THR A 415 26.75 7.49 -3.75
C THR A 415 26.97 6.02 -3.36
N GLU A 416 27.72 5.71 -2.31
CA GLU A 416 27.99 4.33 -1.90
C GLU A 416 26.76 3.62 -1.28
N GLN A 417 26.04 4.29 -0.38
CA GLN A 417 24.84 3.75 0.27
C GLN A 417 23.67 3.66 -0.72
N GLY A 418 23.55 4.64 -1.62
CA GLY A 418 22.55 4.64 -2.68
C GLY A 418 22.67 3.43 -3.60
N LEU A 419 23.90 3.07 -3.98
CA LEU A 419 24.19 1.87 -4.79
C LEU A 419 23.81 0.57 -4.07
N GLN A 420 23.97 0.50 -2.75
CA GLN A 420 23.59 -0.67 -1.96
C GLN A 420 22.06 -0.84 -1.92
N TRP A 421 21.32 0.25 -1.66
CA TRP A 421 19.86 0.22 -1.72
C TRP A 421 19.33 -0.13 -3.11
N LEU A 422 19.97 0.38 -4.16
CA LEU A 422 19.63 0.04 -5.53
C LEU A 422 19.88 -1.44 -5.84
N ALA A 423 20.96 -2.04 -5.32
CA ALA A 423 21.23 -3.47 -5.48
C ALA A 423 20.19 -4.35 -4.77
N VAL A 424 19.69 -3.91 -3.60
CA VAL A 424 18.61 -4.60 -2.89
C VAL A 424 17.29 -4.48 -3.65
N ALA A 425 16.93 -3.28 -4.12
CA ALA A 425 15.76 -3.04 -4.94
C ALA A 425 15.79 -3.88 -6.24
N GLU A 426 16.96 -3.96 -6.88
CA GLU A 426 17.18 -4.80 -8.04
C GLU A 426 16.94 -6.29 -7.75
N ALA A 427 17.46 -6.81 -6.63
CA ALA A 427 17.23 -8.20 -6.25
C ALA A 427 15.75 -8.49 -6.04
N GLN A 428 14.98 -7.54 -5.50
CA GLN A 428 13.53 -7.66 -5.34
C GLN A 428 12.79 -7.58 -6.68
N LEU A 429 13.16 -6.64 -7.56
CA LEU A 429 12.66 -6.55 -8.93
C LEU A 429 12.87 -7.86 -9.70
N ARG A 430 14.06 -8.47 -9.56
CA ARG A 430 14.43 -9.76 -10.17
C ARG A 430 13.66 -10.95 -9.60
N ARG A 431 13.22 -10.89 -8.34
CA ARG A 431 12.36 -11.92 -7.71
C ARG A 431 10.90 -11.75 -8.09
N GLY A 432 10.43 -10.50 -8.22
CA GLY A 432 9.08 -10.15 -8.69
C GLY A 432 8.78 -10.58 -10.12
N ARG A 433 9.81 -10.93 -10.90
CA ARG A 433 9.73 -11.36 -12.32
C ARG A 433 8.69 -12.45 -12.60
N ALA A 434 8.41 -13.33 -11.65
CA ALA A 434 7.52 -14.48 -11.83
C ALA A 434 6.04 -14.18 -11.49
N ALA A 435 5.70 -13.01 -10.96
CA ALA A 435 4.37 -12.73 -10.41
C ALA A 435 3.63 -11.64 -11.22
N ASN A 436 2.53 -12.03 -11.89
CA ASN A 436 1.67 -11.12 -12.67
C ASN A 436 1.04 -9.96 -11.86
N SER A 437 1.06 -10.02 -10.52
CA SER A 437 0.48 -9.01 -9.63
C SER A 437 1.30 -7.71 -9.50
N TRP A 438 2.43 -7.58 -10.20
CA TRP A 438 3.39 -6.49 -10.03
C TRP A 438 3.06 -5.17 -10.73
N GLN A 439 1.91 -5.06 -11.41
CA GLN A 439 1.63 -3.92 -12.30
C GLN A 439 1.54 -2.56 -11.59
N SER A 440 0.97 -2.50 -10.38
CA SER A 440 0.89 -1.24 -9.60
C SER A 440 2.25 -0.82 -9.05
N ALA A 441 3.05 -1.79 -8.59
CA ALA A 441 4.42 -1.58 -8.08
C ALA A 441 5.36 -1.08 -9.16
N ARG A 442 5.22 -1.65 -10.36
CA ARG A 442 6.01 -1.31 -11.53
C ARG A 442 5.91 0.18 -11.89
N ARG A 443 4.75 0.83 -11.72
CA ARG A 443 4.60 2.30 -11.94
C ARG A 443 5.56 3.10 -11.08
N ARG A 444 5.53 2.81 -9.79
CA ARG A 444 6.28 3.55 -8.79
C ARG A 444 7.76 3.26 -8.94
N ALA A 445 8.12 1.99 -9.17
CA ALA A 445 9.49 1.59 -9.44
C ALA A 445 10.07 2.27 -10.69
N VAL A 446 9.34 2.30 -11.82
CA VAL A 446 9.78 3.00 -13.05
C VAL A 446 10.01 4.48 -12.78
N ARG A 447 9.10 5.16 -12.07
CA ARG A 447 9.27 6.59 -11.74
C ARG A 447 10.50 6.86 -10.89
N GLN A 448 10.76 6.03 -9.87
CA GLN A 448 11.92 6.20 -9.00
C GLN A 448 13.24 5.85 -9.70
N LEU A 449 13.23 4.80 -10.54
CA LEU A 449 14.38 4.45 -11.37
C LEU A 449 14.69 5.54 -12.40
N ALA A 450 13.69 6.24 -12.94
CA ALA A 450 13.90 7.40 -13.82
C ALA A 450 14.59 8.55 -13.07
N VAL A 451 14.14 8.89 -11.86
CA VAL A 451 14.79 9.91 -11.02
C VAL A 451 16.25 9.55 -10.72
N LEU A 452 16.52 8.30 -10.37
CA LEU A 452 17.89 7.82 -10.14
C LEU A 452 18.74 7.90 -11.42
N ALA A 453 18.16 7.54 -12.57
CA ALA A 453 18.83 7.61 -13.87
C ALA A 453 19.22 9.05 -14.26
N GLU A 454 18.33 10.02 -14.01
CA GLU A 454 18.57 11.46 -14.18
C GLU A 454 19.70 11.97 -13.28
N CYS A 455 19.79 11.46 -12.05
CA CYS A 455 20.90 11.71 -11.13
C CYS A 455 22.22 11.03 -11.55
N GLY A 456 22.30 10.45 -12.76
CA GLY A 456 23.50 9.82 -13.30
C GLY A 456 23.80 8.43 -12.74
N GLN A 457 22.84 7.77 -12.08
CA GLN A 457 23.04 6.40 -11.58
C GLN A 457 22.97 5.40 -12.75
N GLU A 458 24.13 5.02 -13.29
CA GLU A 458 24.25 4.06 -14.41
C GLU A 458 23.45 2.78 -14.19
N ARG A 459 23.42 2.28 -12.94
CA ARG A 459 22.68 1.04 -12.64
C ARG A 459 21.17 1.22 -12.72
N ALA A 460 20.65 2.39 -12.36
CA ALA A 460 19.25 2.71 -12.53
C ALA A 460 18.89 2.89 -14.01
N GLN A 461 19.77 3.50 -14.81
CA GLN A 461 19.64 3.58 -16.27
C GLN A 461 19.55 2.19 -16.91
N GLN A 462 20.34 1.22 -16.44
CA GLN A 462 20.26 -0.17 -16.91
C GLN A 462 18.96 -0.87 -16.51
N LEU A 463 18.49 -0.65 -15.27
CA LEU A 463 17.28 -1.29 -14.75
C LEU A 463 15.99 -0.69 -15.29
N LEU A 464 15.98 0.62 -15.57
CA LEU A 464 14.79 1.34 -15.99
C LEU A 464 14.13 0.70 -17.22
N PRO A 465 14.84 0.39 -18.33
CA PRO A 465 14.27 -0.34 -19.46
C PRO A 465 13.76 -1.74 -19.09
N GLU A 466 14.45 -2.49 -18.23
CA GLU A 466 14.02 -3.82 -17.80
C GLU A 466 12.68 -3.77 -17.06
N VAL A 467 12.54 -2.84 -16.13
CA VAL A 467 11.33 -2.67 -15.30
C VAL A 467 10.21 -2.01 -16.11
N ALA A 468 10.52 -1.04 -16.98
CA ALA A 468 9.55 -0.36 -17.83
C ALA A 468 8.95 -1.28 -18.88
N LEU A 469 9.71 -2.24 -19.42
CA LEU A 469 9.22 -3.22 -20.40
C LEU A 469 8.61 -4.47 -19.75
N GLY A 470 8.98 -4.74 -18.49
CA GLY A 470 8.37 -5.76 -17.68
C GLY A 470 8.99 -7.11 -17.91
N PHE A 471 9.10 -7.85 -16.83
CA PHE A 471 9.68 -9.18 -16.86
C PHE A 471 8.64 -10.17 -17.38
N GLY A 472 8.81 -10.62 -18.63
CA GLY A 472 7.84 -11.50 -19.29
C GLY A 472 6.60 -10.79 -19.80
N SER A 473 6.67 -9.48 -20.10
CA SER A 473 5.52 -8.80 -20.70
C SER A 473 5.12 -9.48 -22.01
N SER A 474 3.95 -10.12 -21.97
CA SER A 474 3.12 -10.44 -23.13
C SER A 474 2.70 -9.12 -23.78
N LEU A 475 3.66 -8.51 -24.49
CA LEU A 475 3.44 -7.40 -25.43
C LEU A 475 2.78 -7.98 -26.67
N LEU A 476 1.54 -8.42 -26.50
CA LEU A 476 0.58 -8.50 -27.58
C LEU A 476 0.25 -7.10 -28.15
N ASP A 477 1.09 -6.07 -28.02
CA ASP A 477 1.00 -4.84 -28.81
C ASP A 477 2.41 -4.43 -29.30
N GLU A 478 2.89 -5.28 -30.22
CA GLU A 478 3.82 -5.10 -31.36
C GLU A 478 4.85 -3.97 -31.32
N PRO A 479 6.14 -4.35 -31.31
CA PRO A 479 7.17 -3.52 -31.89
C PRO A 479 7.36 -3.82 -33.39
N ARG A 480 7.61 -2.74 -34.11
CA ARG A 480 7.40 -2.56 -35.56
C ARG A 480 8.75 -2.34 -36.22
N ALA A 481 9.04 -3.10 -37.28
CA ALA A 481 10.18 -2.81 -38.14
C ALA A 481 10.07 -1.37 -38.69
N LEU A 482 10.98 -0.51 -38.22
CA LEU A 482 11.14 0.85 -38.69
C LEU A 482 12.04 0.80 -39.93
N PHE A 483 11.47 1.11 -41.09
CA PHE A 483 12.23 1.20 -42.32
C PHE A 483 12.73 2.64 -42.49
N PRO A 484 14.03 2.87 -42.77
CA PRO A 484 14.65 4.19 -42.85
C PRO A 484 14.22 5.03 -44.08
N GLU A 485 13.20 4.63 -44.83
CA GLU A 485 12.69 5.41 -45.94
C GLU A 485 12.07 6.71 -45.41
N ARG A 486 12.76 7.84 -45.63
CA ARG A 486 12.39 9.21 -45.21
C ARG A 486 12.59 9.51 -43.71
N ALA A 487 13.73 9.13 -43.14
CA ALA A 487 14.15 9.64 -41.83
C ALA A 487 14.18 11.17 -41.81
N ALA A 488 13.98 11.79 -40.64
CA ALA A 488 14.05 13.24 -40.53
C ALA A 488 15.48 13.74 -40.78
N GLU A 489 15.59 14.82 -41.55
CA GLU A 489 16.86 15.44 -41.94
C GLU A 489 16.95 16.85 -41.35
N CYS A 490 18.16 17.29 -41.05
CA CYS A 490 18.39 18.67 -40.63
C CYS A 490 18.10 19.62 -41.80
N ALA A 491 17.26 20.63 -41.60
CA ALA A 491 16.93 21.62 -42.63
C ALA A 491 18.11 22.50 -43.09
N VAL A 492 19.27 22.44 -42.40
CA VAL A 492 20.46 23.23 -42.70
C VAL A 492 21.51 22.40 -43.45
N CYS A 493 21.91 21.24 -42.92
CA CYS A 493 22.93 20.38 -43.55
C CYS A 493 22.38 19.20 -44.36
N PHE A 494 21.07 18.92 -44.28
CA PHE A 494 20.39 17.77 -44.88
C PHE A 494 20.89 16.40 -44.40
N GLU A 495 21.66 16.35 -43.31
CA GLU A 495 22.06 15.09 -42.70
C GLU A 495 20.95 14.53 -41.82
N PRO A 496 20.84 13.20 -41.66
CA PRO A 496 19.83 12.59 -40.81
C PRO A 496 19.98 13.05 -39.35
N LEU A 497 18.88 13.50 -38.74
CA LEU A 497 18.90 14.05 -37.38
C LEU A 497 19.31 13.01 -36.34
N PHE A 498 18.82 11.78 -36.46
CA PHE A 498 19.09 10.70 -35.51
C PHE A 498 20.58 10.31 -35.42
N GLN A 499 21.41 10.73 -36.39
CA GLN A 499 22.85 10.48 -36.42
C GLN A 499 23.68 11.67 -35.91
N ASN A 500 23.08 12.84 -35.73
CA ASN A 500 23.80 14.11 -35.55
C ASN A 500 23.30 14.95 -34.36
N GLU A 501 22.99 14.28 -33.23
CA GLU A 501 22.58 14.92 -31.97
C GLU A 501 21.46 15.98 -32.18
N PRO A 502 20.20 15.53 -32.34
CA PRO A 502 19.10 16.45 -32.58
C PRO A 502 19.02 17.49 -31.45
N SER A 503 18.81 18.74 -31.83
CA SER A 503 18.79 19.89 -30.93
C SER A 503 17.55 20.74 -31.18
N PHE A 504 17.08 21.40 -30.13
CA PHE A 504 15.91 22.27 -30.15
C PHE A 504 16.27 23.67 -29.65
N PHE A 505 15.38 24.62 -29.91
CA PHE A 505 15.59 26.03 -29.63
C PHE A 505 14.80 26.50 -28.40
N LEU A 506 15.40 27.41 -27.63
CA LEU A 506 14.82 28.07 -26.48
C LEU A 506 14.68 29.58 -26.73
N ASP A 507 13.60 30.15 -26.20
CA ASP A 507 13.32 31.58 -26.23
C ASP A 507 13.95 32.31 -25.02
N GLY A 508 13.65 33.61 -24.89
CA GLY A 508 14.16 34.43 -23.79
C GLY A 508 13.69 34.03 -22.39
N THR A 509 12.68 33.17 -22.30
CA THR A 509 12.14 32.65 -21.04
C THR A 509 12.71 31.26 -20.68
N GLY A 510 13.62 30.74 -21.50
CA GLY A 510 14.13 29.37 -21.37
C GLY A 510 13.11 28.30 -21.78
N GLN A 511 12.01 28.69 -22.43
CA GLN A 511 10.99 27.78 -22.95
C GLN A 511 11.26 27.46 -24.42
N ARG A 512 10.75 26.32 -24.88
CA ARG A 512 10.94 25.88 -26.26
C ARG A 512 10.30 26.86 -27.25
N SER A 513 11.08 27.40 -28.20
CA SER A 513 10.60 28.42 -29.15
C SER A 513 9.69 27.83 -30.25
N CYS A 514 9.92 26.59 -30.68
CA CYS A 514 9.14 25.91 -31.71
C CYS A 514 9.35 24.38 -31.71
N VAL A 515 8.50 23.67 -32.47
CA VAL A 515 8.52 22.20 -32.63
C VAL A 515 9.67 21.64 -33.49
N HIS A 516 10.44 22.52 -34.12
CA HIS A 516 11.48 22.15 -35.07
C HIS A 516 12.77 21.66 -34.40
N TYR A 517 13.41 20.66 -35.02
CA TYR A 517 14.72 20.13 -34.62
C TYR A 517 15.76 20.34 -35.73
N VAL A 518 17.02 20.55 -35.34
CA VAL A 518 18.20 20.61 -36.23
C VAL A 518 19.35 19.82 -35.60
N CYS A 519 20.42 19.49 -36.32
CA CYS A 519 21.59 18.89 -35.68
C CYS A 519 22.32 19.92 -34.79
N GLY A 520 23.03 19.47 -33.76
CA GLY A 520 23.70 20.34 -32.79
C GLY A 520 24.61 21.40 -33.43
N GLY A 521 25.45 21.00 -34.39
CA GLY A 521 26.35 21.95 -35.08
C GLY A 521 25.61 23.05 -35.87
N CYS A 522 24.45 22.74 -36.45
CA CYS A 522 23.63 23.74 -37.13
C CYS A 522 22.81 24.59 -36.14
N ALA A 523 22.45 24.04 -34.97
CA ALA A 523 21.72 24.78 -33.93
C ALA A 523 22.49 26.00 -33.44
N GLU A 524 23.79 25.85 -33.17
CA GLU A 524 24.68 26.95 -32.74
C GLU A 524 24.75 28.08 -33.77
N SER A 525 24.77 27.72 -35.07
CA SER A 525 24.72 28.70 -36.17
C SER A 525 23.39 29.44 -36.21
N CYS A 526 22.28 28.74 -35.93
CA CYS A 526 20.95 29.35 -35.90
C CYS A 526 20.79 30.31 -34.72
N VAL A 527 21.34 29.99 -33.55
CA VAL A 527 21.39 30.89 -32.38
C VAL A 527 22.08 32.21 -32.72
N SER A 528 23.17 32.16 -33.50
CA SER A 528 23.87 33.36 -33.97
C SER A 528 22.99 34.23 -34.88
N SER A 529 22.12 33.63 -35.68
CA SER A 529 21.13 34.32 -36.51
C SER A 529 19.87 34.76 -35.76
N LYS A 530 19.70 34.29 -34.51
CA LYS A 530 18.53 34.50 -33.63
C LYS A 530 17.19 34.05 -34.21
N GLU A 531 17.17 33.21 -35.24
CA GLU A 531 15.94 32.74 -35.88
C GLU A 531 16.02 31.24 -36.19
N CYS A 532 14.89 30.53 -36.03
CA CYS A 532 14.76 29.15 -36.50
C CYS A 532 14.76 29.11 -38.04
N PRO A 533 15.54 28.22 -38.70
CA PRO A 533 15.64 28.20 -40.15
C PRO A 533 14.34 27.75 -40.86
N MET A 534 13.43 27.09 -40.13
CA MET A 534 12.17 26.58 -40.69
C MET A 534 10.99 27.53 -40.50
N CYS A 535 10.78 28.06 -39.29
CA CYS A 535 9.64 28.96 -39.01
C CYS A 535 10.01 30.42 -38.71
N ARG A 536 11.31 30.75 -38.63
CA ARG A 536 11.81 32.10 -38.29
C ARG A 536 11.33 32.65 -36.95
N VAL A 537 10.92 31.77 -36.03
CA VAL A 537 10.68 32.18 -34.65
C VAL A 537 11.98 32.67 -34.03
N SER A 538 11.92 33.67 -33.16
CA SER A 538 13.09 34.16 -32.43
C SER A 538 13.66 33.06 -31.55
N VAL A 539 14.97 32.90 -31.60
CA VAL A 539 15.74 31.93 -30.82
C VAL A 539 16.80 32.67 -30.01
N LEU A 540 16.93 32.32 -28.72
CA LEU A 540 17.98 32.85 -27.85
C LEU A 540 19.08 31.82 -27.57
N GLU A 541 18.69 30.57 -27.33
CA GLU A 541 19.60 29.47 -26.96
C GLU A 541 19.19 28.20 -27.72
N CYS A 542 20.09 27.23 -27.82
CA CYS A 542 19.76 25.87 -28.25
C CYS A 542 20.25 24.85 -27.24
N LYS A 543 19.52 23.74 -27.11
CA LYS A 543 19.93 22.58 -26.29
C LYS A 543 19.81 21.29 -27.10
N ALA A 544 20.70 20.35 -26.82
CA ALA A 544 20.57 18.99 -27.32
C ALA A 544 19.29 18.36 -26.76
N LEU A 545 18.56 17.63 -27.59
CA LEU A 545 17.43 16.82 -27.17
C LEU A 545 17.98 15.65 -26.33
N PRO A 546 17.62 15.53 -25.04
CA PRO A 546 18.19 14.51 -24.16
C PRO A 546 17.98 13.10 -24.73
N ASN A 547 18.88 12.17 -24.45
CA ASN A 547 18.73 10.82 -24.96
C ASN A 547 17.56 10.11 -24.25
N LEU A 548 16.62 9.59 -25.02
CA LEU A 548 15.40 8.98 -24.49
C LEU A 548 15.64 7.74 -23.61
N GLU A 549 16.74 7.01 -23.78
CA GLU A 549 17.05 5.84 -22.93
C GLU A 549 17.69 6.22 -21.60
N THR A 550 18.51 7.28 -21.57
CA THR A 550 19.27 7.67 -20.38
C THR A 550 18.60 8.78 -19.57
N ASP A 551 17.86 9.66 -20.23
CA ASP A 551 17.13 10.79 -19.63
C ASP A 551 15.74 10.96 -20.27
N PRO A 552 14.79 10.06 -19.96
CA PRO A 552 13.47 10.08 -20.57
C PRO A 552 12.59 11.25 -20.10
N ARG A 553 12.81 11.77 -18.89
CA ARG A 553 12.07 12.95 -18.40
C ARG A 553 12.59 14.22 -19.04
N GLY A 554 13.90 14.39 -19.13
CA GLY A 554 14.49 15.49 -19.88
C GLY A 554 14.07 15.45 -21.34
N TRP A 555 14.02 14.26 -21.96
CA TRP A 555 13.48 14.11 -23.31
C TRP A 555 12.00 14.52 -23.38
N PHE A 556 11.16 14.07 -22.44
CA PHE A 556 9.74 14.44 -22.41
C PHE A 556 9.56 15.95 -22.23
N ALA A 557 10.28 16.57 -21.31
CA ALA A 557 10.23 18.00 -21.06
C ALA A 557 10.71 18.82 -22.27
N ALA A 558 11.73 18.34 -22.99
CA ALA A 558 12.19 18.95 -24.23
C ALA A 558 11.21 18.75 -25.40
N ALA A 559 10.51 17.62 -25.44
CA ALA A 559 9.54 17.30 -26.49
C ALA A 559 8.19 18.01 -26.28
N ALA A 560 7.71 18.11 -25.05
CA ALA A 560 6.43 18.72 -24.69
C ALA A 560 6.51 20.25 -24.77
N CYS A 561 5.73 20.87 -25.67
CA CYS A 561 5.81 22.31 -25.86
C CYS A 561 4.79 23.06 -24.97
N PHE A 562 5.21 24.18 -24.37
CA PHE A 562 4.39 25.22 -23.72
C PHE A 562 3.55 24.85 -22.48
N ASN A 563 3.09 23.61 -22.30
CA ASN A 563 2.13 23.25 -21.24
C ASN A 563 2.50 21.98 -20.44
N GLY A 564 3.70 21.43 -20.64
CA GLY A 564 4.13 20.19 -19.98
C GLY A 564 3.35 18.95 -20.44
N ARG A 565 2.67 19.01 -21.58
CA ARG A 565 1.95 17.90 -22.20
C ARG A 565 2.43 17.73 -23.63
N LEU A 566 2.39 16.49 -24.11
CA LEU A 566 2.88 16.14 -25.44
C LEU A 566 1.70 15.89 -26.37
N ALA A 567 1.57 16.68 -27.44
CA ALA A 567 0.61 16.46 -28.51
C ALA A 567 1.11 15.39 -29.52
N PRO A 568 0.24 14.80 -30.36
CA PRO A 568 0.66 13.76 -31.32
C PRO A 568 1.71 14.25 -32.31
N SER A 569 1.57 15.47 -32.81
CA SER A 569 2.52 16.08 -33.75
C SER A 569 3.89 16.31 -33.12
N GLU A 570 3.92 16.86 -31.91
CA GLU A 570 5.14 17.10 -31.13
C GLU A 570 5.89 15.80 -30.85
N LEU A 571 5.14 14.75 -30.46
CA LEU A 571 5.69 13.41 -30.32
C LEU A 571 6.32 12.94 -31.62
N CYS A 572 5.60 13.01 -32.73
CA CYS A 572 6.07 12.47 -34.00
C CYS A 572 7.32 13.19 -34.48
N HIS A 573 7.40 14.52 -34.35
CA HIS A 573 8.60 15.30 -34.62
C HIS A 573 9.78 14.87 -33.75
N ALA A 574 9.58 14.75 -32.43
CA ALA A 574 10.64 14.40 -31.49
C ALA A 574 11.18 12.98 -31.74
N ILE A 575 10.29 12.02 -31.99
CA ILE A 575 10.66 10.64 -32.29
C ILE A 575 11.34 10.53 -33.65
N ALA A 576 10.86 11.22 -34.68
CA ALA A 576 11.51 11.23 -35.98
C ALA A 576 12.89 11.90 -35.96
N ALA A 577 13.11 12.85 -35.04
CA ALA A 577 14.43 13.43 -34.82
C ALA A 577 15.41 12.45 -34.15
N CYS A 578 14.93 11.56 -33.27
CA CYS A 578 15.76 10.58 -32.56
C CYS A 578 15.87 9.22 -33.26
N LEU A 579 14.96 8.88 -34.18
CA LEU A 579 14.86 7.56 -34.79
C LEU A 579 14.77 7.64 -36.31
N PRO A 580 15.25 6.62 -37.06
CA PRO A 580 15.14 6.53 -38.50
C PRO A 580 13.72 6.16 -38.94
N VAL A 581 12.75 7.04 -38.68
CA VAL A 581 11.33 6.83 -38.97
C VAL A 581 10.76 7.96 -39.82
N SER A 582 9.85 7.61 -40.72
CA SER A 582 9.09 8.61 -41.47
C SER A 582 8.06 9.26 -40.56
N GLU A 583 8.22 10.56 -40.34
CA GLU A 583 7.34 11.36 -39.51
C GLU A 583 5.88 11.33 -39.99
N GLU A 584 5.65 11.50 -41.30
CA GLU A 584 4.33 11.43 -41.94
C GLU A 584 3.63 10.10 -41.65
N LYS A 585 4.36 8.99 -41.83
CA LYS A 585 3.82 7.64 -41.58
C LYS A 585 3.59 7.41 -40.08
N LEU A 586 4.47 7.92 -39.22
CA LEU A 586 4.33 7.83 -37.77
C LEU A 586 3.09 8.60 -37.30
N LEU A 587 2.88 9.83 -37.79
CA LEU A 587 1.72 10.65 -37.48
C LEU A 587 0.43 10.00 -37.95
N ALA A 588 0.37 9.56 -39.20
CA ALA A 588 -0.81 8.86 -39.74
C ALA A 588 -1.16 7.59 -38.94
N ALA A 589 -0.15 6.81 -38.52
CA ALA A 589 -0.37 5.63 -37.68
C ALA A 589 -0.85 6.00 -36.27
N THR A 590 -0.29 7.08 -35.70
CA THR A 590 -0.60 7.58 -34.37
C THR A 590 -2.03 8.13 -34.30
N GLU A 591 -2.43 8.95 -35.28
CA GLU A 591 -3.74 9.63 -35.32
C GLU A 591 -4.89 8.76 -35.86
N SER A 592 -4.60 7.59 -36.42
CA SER A 592 -5.65 6.68 -36.90
C SER A 592 -6.67 6.35 -35.82
N GLU A 593 -7.95 6.16 -36.18
CA GLU A 593 -9.02 5.82 -35.22
C GLU A 593 -8.73 4.55 -34.42
N GLU A 594 -7.98 3.62 -35.01
CA GLU A 594 -7.53 2.38 -34.36
C GLU A 594 -6.10 2.48 -33.80
N GLY A 595 -5.49 3.67 -33.84
CA GLY A 595 -4.11 3.94 -33.47
C GLY A 595 -3.85 3.89 -31.97
N PRO A 596 -2.57 3.73 -31.57
CA PRO A 596 -2.20 3.62 -30.16
C PRO A 596 -2.49 4.91 -29.37
N TRP A 597 -2.54 6.07 -30.05
CA TRP A 597 -2.82 7.35 -29.40
C TRP A 597 -4.18 7.36 -28.70
N LYS A 598 -5.26 7.21 -29.48
CA LYS A 598 -6.64 7.24 -28.97
C LYS A 598 -6.96 6.05 -28.07
N ARG A 599 -6.32 4.91 -28.31
CA ARG A 599 -6.65 3.65 -27.65
C ARG A 599 -5.96 3.48 -26.30
N ASN A 600 -4.68 3.87 -26.22
CA ASN A 600 -3.80 3.50 -25.11
C ASN A 600 -3.20 4.72 -24.40
N TRP A 601 -2.80 5.75 -25.13
CA TRP A 601 -1.99 6.85 -24.56
C TRP A 601 -2.86 8.01 -24.07
N ASP A 602 -3.74 8.54 -24.92
CA ASP A 602 -4.66 9.63 -24.60
C ASP A 602 -6.00 9.11 -24.06
N LYS A 603 -5.94 8.48 -22.89
CA LYS A 603 -7.13 7.95 -22.19
C LYS A 603 -8.16 9.02 -21.82
N LYS A 604 -7.72 10.28 -21.71
CA LYS A 604 -8.59 11.42 -21.39
C LYS A 604 -9.25 11.99 -22.66
N SER A 605 -8.76 11.61 -23.84
CA SER A 605 -9.22 12.12 -25.14
C SER A 605 -9.15 13.64 -25.22
N ASP A 606 -8.13 14.24 -24.61
CA ASP A 606 -7.92 15.69 -24.60
C ASP A 606 -6.83 16.15 -25.58
N GLY A 607 -6.34 15.24 -26.42
CA GLY A 607 -5.42 15.51 -27.51
C GLY A 607 -3.97 15.62 -27.07
N ALA A 608 -3.63 15.38 -25.80
CA ALA A 608 -2.26 15.44 -25.30
C ALA A 608 -2.01 14.47 -24.16
N ILE A 609 -0.81 13.89 -24.08
CA ILE A 609 -0.45 13.02 -22.95
C ILE A 609 0.32 13.81 -21.90
N SER A 610 -0.04 13.62 -20.62
CA SER A 610 0.78 14.11 -19.51
C SER A 610 2.00 13.21 -19.28
N GLU A 611 2.96 13.70 -18.51
CA GLU A 611 4.14 12.93 -18.11
C GLU A 611 3.74 11.60 -17.43
N GLU A 612 2.69 11.60 -16.59
CA GLU A 612 2.21 10.38 -15.94
C GLU A 612 1.66 9.35 -16.93
N GLN A 613 1.04 9.80 -18.02
CA GLN A 613 0.54 8.93 -19.09
C GLN A 613 1.69 8.40 -19.94
N PHE A 614 2.70 9.24 -20.20
CA PHE A 614 3.92 8.86 -20.92
C PHE A 614 4.66 7.70 -20.22
N PHE A 615 4.81 7.78 -18.90
CA PHE A 615 5.46 6.76 -18.05
C PHE A 615 4.52 5.66 -17.53
N ALA A 616 3.34 5.45 -18.12
CA ALA A 616 2.50 4.33 -17.73
C ALA A 616 3.23 2.98 -17.98
N PRO A 617 3.17 2.02 -17.04
CA PRO A 617 4.14 0.92 -16.91
C PRO A 617 3.88 -0.26 -17.85
N VAL A 618 2.79 -0.24 -18.62
CA VAL A 618 2.36 -1.37 -19.47
C VAL A 618 1.98 -0.86 -20.85
N ASP A 619 1.25 0.25 -20.87
CA ASP A 619 0.67 0.86 -22.05
C ASP A 619 1.14 2.32 -22.24
N GLY A 620 2.12 2.76 -21.45
CA GLY A 620 2.73 4.08 -21.62
C GLY A 620 3.58 4.14 -22.88
N LEU A 621 3.60 5.33 -23.46
CA LEU A 621 4.36 5.60 -24.67
C LEU A 621 5.85 5.33 -24.48
N TYR A 622 6.42 5.63 -23.31
CA TYR A 622 7.84 5.40 -23.06
C TYR A 622 8.24 3.92 -23.21
N ALA A 623 7.45 3.02 -22.61
CA ALA A 623 7.68 1.58 -22.74
C ALA A 623 7.56 1.13 -24.21
N TRP A 624 6.62 1.70 -24.96
CA TRP A 624 6.50 1.44 -26.39
C TRP A 624 7.73 1.90 -27.17
N VAL A 625 8.23 3.12 -26.93
CA VAL A 625 9.40 3.64 -27.65
C VAL A 625 10.67 2.85 -27.31
N LEU A 626 10.90 2.51 -26.04
CA LEU A 626 12.03 1.67 -25.63
C LEU A 626 12.03 0.30 -26.32
N ALA A 627 10.85 -0.30 -26.51
CA ALA A 627 10.74 -1.56 -27.23
C ALA A 627 11.22 -1.43 -28.69
N HIS A 628 10.98 -0.29 -29.34
CA HIS A 628 11.41 -0.01 -30.72
C HIS A 628 12.87 0.42 -30.83
N LEU A 629 13.38 1.19 -29.86
CA LEU A 629 14.79 1.57 -29.79
C LEU A 629 15.71 0.35 -29.75
N ARG A 630 15.33 -0.66 -28.96
CA ARG A 630 16.07 -1.94 -28.92
C ARG A 630 16.12 -2.64 -30.27
N GLU A 631 15.04 -2.57 -31.05
CA GLU A 631 15.01 -3.15 -32.40
C GLU A 631 15.95 -2.41 -33.35
N LEU A 632 15.99 -1.08 -33.25
CA LEU A 632 16.92 -0.26 -34.01
C LEU A 632 18.37 -0.56 -33.65
N HIS A 633 18.69 -0.62 -32.35
CA HIS A 633 20.02 -1.01 -31.89
C HIS A 633 20.41 -2.42 -32.35
N ARG A 634 19.45 -3.34 -32.49
CA ARG A 634 19.70 -4.67 -33.08
C ARG A 634 20.03 -4.58 -34.56
N ALA A 635 19.28 -3.77 -35.32
CA ALA A 635 19.52 -3.57 -36.75
C ALA A 635 20.88 -2.89 -37.04
N ASP A 636 21.39 -2.10 -36.08
CA ASP A 636 22.67 -1.40 -36.20
C ASP A 636 23.88 -2.23 -35.74
N GLN A 637 23.68 -3.37 -35.06
CA GLN A 637 24.78 -4.22 -34.59
C GLN A 637 25.54 -4.87 -35.77
N PRO A 638 26.84 -4.59 -35.98
CA PRO A 638 27.58 -5.06 -37.14
C PRO A 638 27.56 -6.59 -37.23
N GLY A 639 27.10 -7.11 -38.37
CA GLY A 639 26.96 -8.55 -38.63
C GLY A 639 25.63 -9.16 -38.17
N LYS A 640 24.74 -8.40 -37.51
CA LYS A 640 23.37 -8.83 -37.14
C LYS A 640 22.27 -8.17 -37.97
N ASN A 641 22.61 -7.43 -39.01
CA ASN A 641 21.65 -6.75 -39.90
C ASN A 641 20.95 -7.74 -40.85
N VAL A 642 21.22 -9.04 -40.70
CA VAL A 642 20.74 -10.11 -41.57
C VAL A 642 20.16 -11.21 -40.70
N ALA A 643 18.85 -11.34 -40.68
CA ALA A 643 18.16 -12.42 -39.99
C ALA A 643 18.39 -13.74 -40.77
N PRO A 644 18.79 -14.84 -40.09
CA PRO A 644 18.90 -16.17 -40.69
C PRO A 644 17.57 -16.60 -41.35
N ASP A 645 17.60 -17.52 -42.32
CA ASP A 645 16.34 -18.06 -42.86
C ASP A 645 15.78 -19.12 -41.92
N LEU A 646 14.59 -18.88 -41.36
CA LEU A 646 13.90 -19.83 -40.47
C LEU A 646 13.77 -21.25 -41.06
N ARG A 647 13.72 -21.38 -42.40
CA ARG A 647 13.59 -22.68 -43.08
C ARG A 647 14.90 -23.43 -43.20
N LEU A 648 16.03 -22.71 -43.27
CA LEU A 648 17.36 -23.30 -43.46
C LEU A 648 18.06 -23.49 -42.12
N GLU A 649 17.97 -22.48 -41.26
CA GLU A 649 18.75 -22.33 -40.03
C GLU A 649 17.82 -21.98 -38.84
N PRO A 650 16.82 -22.82 -38.49
CA PRO A 650 15.83 -22.48 -37.48
C PRO A 650 16.42 -22.26 -36.09
N ALA A 651 17.53 -22.90 -35.76
CA ALA A 651 18.22 -22.73 -34.48
C ALA A 651 18.93 -21.37 -34.39
N GLU A 652 19.55 -20.92 -35.48
CA GLU A 652 20.23 -19.62 -35.55
C GLU A 652 19.21 -18.49 -35.63
N TRP A 653 18.09 -18.72 -36.34
CA TRP A 653 16.93 -17.82 -36.30
C TRP A 653 16.41 -17.66 -34.88
N PHE A 654 16.28 -18.76 -34.12
CA PHE A 654 15.85 -18.68 -32.72
C PHE A 654 16.82 -17.85 -31.88
N ASP A 655 18.13 -18.14 -31.97
CA ASP A 655 19.15 -17.42 -31.22
C ASP A 655 19.22 -15.93 -31.61
N PHE A 656 18.92 -15.62 -32.86
CA PHE A 656 18.86 -14.24 -33.35
C PHE A 656 17.70 -13.44 -32.72
N TRP A 657 16.56 -14.09 -32.46
CA TRP A 657 15.38 -13.43 -31.88
C TRP A 657 15.27 -13.52 -30.35
N ASP A 658 16.06 -14.39 -29.69
CA ASP A 658 16.14 -14.50 -28.22
C ASP A 658 17.07 -13.43 -27.65
N ASP A 659 16.60 -12.19 -27.73
CA ASP A 659 17.38 -10.98 -27.44
C ASP A 659 17.88 -10.93 -25.99
N HIS A 660 17.21 -11.65 -25.09
CA HIS A 660 17.52 -11.73 -23.68
C HIS A 660 18.38 -12.94 -23.30
N GLY A 661 18.73 -13.80 -24.27
CA GLY A 661 19.49 -15.03 -24.05
C GLY A 661 18.80 -15.95 -23.03
N THR A 662 17.47 -15.95 -23.03
CA THR A 662 16.66 -16.70 -22.05
C THR A 662 16.52 -18.18 -22.41
N ALA A 663 17.02 -18.59 -23.58
CA ALA A 663 16.76 -19.86 -24.25
C ALA A 663 15.25 -20.10 -24.50
N SER A 664 14.46 -19.03 -24.53
CA SER A 664 13.02 -19.05 -24.78
C SER A 664 12.64 -17.85 -25.63
N LEU A 665 11.71 -18.02 -26.58
CA LEU A 665 11.13 -16.88 -27.30
C LEU A 665 9.75 -16.59 -26.75
N ALA A 666 9.48 -15.34 -26.38
CA ALA A 666 8.12 -14.90 -26.14
C ALA A 666 7.33 -14.84 -27.47
N PHE A 667 6.00 -14.90 -27.40
CA PHE A 667 5.12 -14.83 -28.57
C PHE A 667 5.43 -13.61 -29.46
N GLY A 668 5.71 -12.46 -28.85
CA GLY A 668 6.07 -11.23 -29.56
C GLY A 668 7.37 -11.38 -30.37
N GLU A 669 8.35 -12.11 -29.87
CA GLU A 669 9.65 -12.30 -30.55
C GLU A 669 9.50 -13.18 -31.78
N VAL A 670 8.69 -14.23 -31.66
CA VAL A 670 8.32 -15.06 -32.80
C VAL A 670 7.55 -14.27 -33.84
N LEU A 671 6.60 -13.43 -33.41
CA LEU A 671 5.81 -12.60 -34.31
C LEU A 671 6.69 -11.60 -35.08
N ARG A 672 7.65 -10.97 -34.39
CA ARG A 672 8.65 -10.08 -35.01
C ARG A 672 9.48 -10.79 -36.05
N GLY A 673 10.04 -11.95 -35.71
CA GLY A 673 10.83 -12.72 -36.65
C GLY A 673 10.02 -13.13 -37.87
N ALA A 674 8.73 -13.46 -37.70
CA ALA A 674 7.82 -13.73 -38.81
C ALA A 674 7.62 -12.46 -39.66
N PHE A 675 7.36 -11.29 -39.08
CA PHE A 675 7.17 -10.05 -39.83
C PHE A 675 8.40 -9.67 -40.66
N VAL A 676 9.59 -9.77 -40.08
CA VAL A 676 10.85 -9.52 -40.80
C VAL A 676 11.04 -10.52 -41.93
N SER A 677 10.83 -11.81 -41.66
CA SER A 677 10.90 -12.85 -42.70
C SER A 677 9.90 -12.61 -43.84
N HIS A 678 8.75 -11.98 -43.55
CA HIS A 678 7.73 -11.59 -44.53
C HIS A 678 7.86 -10.20 -45.14
N ARG A 679 8.88 -9.42 -44.73
CA ARG A 679 9.02 -8.00 -45.07
C ARG A 679 7.70 -7.23 -44.86
N ILE A 680 7.04 -7.48 -43.74
CA ILE A 680 5.80 -6.80 -43.37
C ILE A 680 6.17 -5.55 -42.58
N SER A 681 5.95 -4.39 -43.18
CA SER A 681 5.92 -3.12 -42.46
C SER A 681 4.62 -2.99 -41.69
N ALA A 682 4.74 -2.83 -40.37
CA ALA A 682 3.57 -2.68 -39.51
C ALA A 682 2.87 -1.33 -39.71
N VAL A 683 3.61 -0.33 -40.22
CA VAL A 683 3.07 1.00 -40.52
C VAL A 683 2.31 1.00 -41.85
N GLU A 684 2.82 0.28 -42.86
CA GLU A 684 2.24 0.32 -44.20
C GLU A 684 1.11 -0.69 -44.42
N SER A 685 1.09 -1.79 -43.68
CA SER A 685 0.21 -2.93 -43.97
C SER A 685 -0.50 -3.51 -42.74
N PRO A 686 -1.33 -2.74 -42.03
CA PRO A 686 -2.03 -3.19 -40.81
C PRO A 686 -2.88 -4.44 -41.03
N LYS A 687 -3.47 -4.60 -42.23
CA LYS A 687 -4.21 -5.83 -42.60
C LYS A 687 -3.30 -7.07 -42.67
N ARG A 688 -2.09 -6.94 -43.22
CA ARG A 688 -1.13 -8.06 -43.32
C ARG A 688 -0.63 -8.46 -41.94
N VAL A 689 -0.33 -7.48 -41.09
CA VAL A 689 0.02 -7.67 -39.67
C VAL A 689 -1.05 -8.49 -38.95
N LYS A 690 -2.31 -8.04 -39.00
CA LYS A 690 -3.43 -8.73 -38.33
C LYS A 690 -3.61 -10.17 -38.81
N ASN A 691 -3.46 -10.40 -40.12
CA ASN A 691 -3.54 -11.74 -40.71
C ASN A 691 -2.40 -12.64 -40.21
N TRP A 692 -1.16 -12.14 -40.26
CA TRP A 692 0.01 -12.90 -39.82
C TRP A 692 0.00 -13.18 -38.34
N ARG A 693 -0.41 -12.22 -37.52
CA ARG A 693 -0.61 -12.43 -36.09
C ARG A 693 -1.63 -13.51 -35.78
N SER A 694 -2.76 -13.50 -36.47
CA SER A 694 -3.77 -14.55 -36.34
C SER A 694 -3.23 -15.92 -36.78
N LYS A 695 -2.39 -15.95 -37.82
CA LYS A 695 -1.70 -17.15 -38.33
C LYS A 695 -0.71 -17.68 -37.28
N VAL A 696 0.19 -16.86 -36.76
CA VAL A 696 1.18 -17.24 -35.72
C VAL A 696 0.47 -17.72 -34.45
N ALA A 697 -0.57 -17.02 -33.97
CA ALA A 697 -1.35 -17.44 -32.80
C ALA A 697 -2.06 -18.79 -32.99
N ARG A 698 -2.46 -19.13 -34.22
CA ARG A 698 -2.98 -20.45 -34.56
C ARG A 698 -1.87 -21.50 -34.51
N LEU A 699 -0.75 -21.27 -35.19
CA LEU A 699 0.38 -22.21 -35.25
C LEU A 699 0.99 -22.46 -33.85
N TRP A 700 1.01 -21.44 -32.99
CA TRP A 700 1.42 -21.52 -31.59
C TRP A 700 0.57 -22.55 -30.83
N ARG A 701 -0.76 -22.43 -30.90
CA ARG A 701 -1.71 -23.37 -30.27
C ARG A 701 -1.64 -24.77 -30.87
N GLU A 702 -1.52 -24.88 -32.19
CA GLU A 702 -1.34 -26.16 -32.91
C GLU A 702 -0.02 -26.85 -32.57
N SER A 703 0.96 -26.13 -32.01
CA SER A 703 2.21 -26.70 -31.51
C SER A 703 2.09 -27.21 -30.06
N GLY A 704 0.91 -27.06 -29.44
CA GLY A 704 0.66 -27.45 -28.05
C GLY A 704 1.16 -26.44 -27.01
N LEU A 705 1.58 -25.25 -27.45
CA LEU A 705 2.11 -24.21 -26.57
C LEU A 705 0.97 -23.46 -25.88
N GLN A 706 0.92 -23.54 -24.55
CA GLN A 706 -0.04 -22.84 -23.70
C GLN A 706 0.58 -21.64 -22.96
N ALA A 707 1.91 -21.62 -22.85
CA ALA A 707 2.64 -20.51 -22.25
C ALA A 707 2.84 -19.37 -23.26
N ASP A 708 3.14 -18.18 -22.74
CA ASP A 708 3.48 -16.99 -23.53
C ASP A 708 4.90 -17.06 -24.12
N ASN A 709 5.65 -18.12 -23.83
CA ASN A 709 6.98 -18.41 -24.32
C ASN A 709 7.14 -19.83 -24.88
N VAL A 710 8.15 -20.02 -25.71
CA VAL A 710 8.54 -21.32 -26.28
C VAL A 710 10.02 -21.56 -26.09
N SER A 711 10.39 -22.67 -25.44
CA SER A 711 11.80 -23.02 -25.27
C SER A 711 12.44 -23.41 -26.60
N LYS A 712 13.77 -23.25 -26.73
CA LYS A 712 14.49 -23.63 -27.96
C LYS A 712 14.23 -25.09 -28.37
N SER A 713 14.18 -26.01 -27.40
CA SER A 713 13.88 -27.42 -27.65
C SER A 713 12.46 -27.67 -28.16
N GLU A 714 11.46 -26.95 -27.64
CA GLU A 714 10.07 -27.08 -28.09
C GLU A 714 9.85 -26.43 -29.46
N PHE A 715 10.52 -25.30 -29.70
CA PHE A 715 10.50 -24.59 -30.98
C PHE A 715 11.05 -25.46 -32.11
N LEU A 716 12.20 -26.12 -31.85
CA LEU A 716 12.93 -26.95 -32.82
C LEU A 716 12.50 -28.42 -32.88
N ARG A 717 11.57 -28.86 -32.03
CA ARG A 717 11.07 -30.25 -32.04
C ARG A 717 10.49 -30.58 -33.43
N PRO A 718 10.54 -31.85 -33.89
CA PRO A 718 9.76 -32.27 -35.07
C PRO A 718 8.28 -31.93 -34.91
N ASP A 719 7.64 -31.37 -35.94
CA ASP A 719 6.29 -30.78 -35.89
C ASP A 719 6.15 -29.62 -34.87
N GLY A 720 7.27 -29.02 -34.48
CA GLY A 720 7.36 -27.85 -33.63
C GLY A 720 7.00 -26.56 -34.36
N LEU A 721 7.07 -25.45 -33.62
CA LEU A 721 6.68 -24.14 -34.13
C LEU A 721 7.58 -23.67 -35.29
N ALA A 722 8.88 -24.01 -35.27
CA ALA A 722 9.82 -23.63 -36.33
C ALA A 722 9.42 -24.21 -37.69
N GLU A 723 9.10 -25.52 -37.74
CA GLU A 723 8.73 -26.22 -38.97
C GLU A 723 7.40 -25.68 -39.52
N LYS A 724 6.41 -25.50 -38.64
CA LYS A 724 5.10 -24.94 -38.99
C LYS A 724 5.20 -23.52 -39.54
N LEU A 725 6.03 -22.66 -38.94
CA LEU A 725 6.31 -21.32 -39.45
C LEU A 725 7.08 -21.36 -40.78
N GLY A 726 8.07 -22.23 -40.91
CA GLY A 726 8.82 -22.44 -42.16
C GLY A 726 7.93 -22.87 -43.33
N GLN A 727 7.00 -23.80 -43.10
CA GLN A 727 5.99 -24.21 -44.08
C GLN A 727 5.01 -23.06 -44.40
N ALA A 728 4.63 -22.29 -43.39
CA ALA A 728 3.78 -21.11 -43.57
C ALA A 728 4.46 -20.00 -44.40
N LEU A 729 5.77 -19.83 -44.28
CA LEU A 729 6.60 -18.93 -45.11
C LEU A 729 6.68 -19.44 -46.55
N GLN A 730 6.89 -20.74 -46.73
CA GLN A 730 7.00 -21.36 -48.05
C GLN A 730 5.68 -21.33 -48.83
N SER A 731 4.56 -21.60 -48.16
CA SER A 731 3.22 -21.55 -48.78
C SER A 731 2.81 -20.15 -49.24
N ASP A 732 3.33 -19.10 -48.58
CA ASP A 732 3.14 -17.71 -48.98
C ASP A 732 4.06 -17.30 -50.16
N GLY A 733 4.89 -18.21 -50.68
CA GLY A 733 5.70 -18.00 -51.88
C GLY A 733 6.95 -17.14 -51.68
N LEU A 734 7.45 -17.01 -50.44
CA LEU A 734 8.64 -16.22 -50.17
C LEU A 734 9.93 -16.94 -50.58
N PRO A 735 10.89 -16.25 -51.21
CA PRO A 735 12.17 -16.84 -51.58
C PRO A 735 12.95 -17.31 -50.34
N SER A 736 13.66 -18.43 -50.46
CA SER A 736 14.63 -18.89 -49.45
C SER A 736 15.90 -18.05 -49.46
N GLY A 737 16.40 -17.72 -48.27
CA GLY A 737 17.62 -16.98 -48.05
C GLY A 737 17.53 -16.04 -46.84
N PRO A 738 18.68 -15.57 -46.36
CA PRO A 738 18.75 -14.57 -45.30
C PRO A 738 18.00 -13.29 -45.66
N VAL A 739 17.38 -12.63 -44.68
CA VAL A 739 16.62 -11.39 -44.86
C VAL A 739 17.31 -10.24 -44.16
N SER A 740 17.61 -9.15 -44.88
CA SER A 740 18.14 -7.95 -44.25
C SER A 740 17.08 -7.30 -43.35
N VAL A 741 17.44 -7.13 -42.08
CA VAL A 741 16.65 -6.41 -41.07
C VAL A 741 16.97 -4.94 -41.26
N ALA A 742 16.15 -4.25 -42.07
CA ALA A 742 16.21 -2.81 -42.34
C ALA A 742 17.65 -2.23 -42.38
N SER A 743 18.28 -2.23 -43.55
CA SER A 743 19.57 -1.56 -43.72
C SER A 743 19.38 -0.07 -43.47
N LEU A 744 19.90 0.45 -42.35
CA LEU A 744 20.27 1.86 -42.28
C LEU A 744 21.17 2.15 -43.49
N PRO A 745 20.96 3.26 -44.23
CA PRO A 745 21.92 3.65 -45.25
C PRO A 745 23.32 3.66 -44.62
N GLU A 746 24.28 2.99 -45.23
CA GLU A 746 25.67 2.99 -44.75
C GLU A 746 26.07 4.45 -44.52
N ALA A 747 26.42 4.78 -43.27
CA ALA A 747 26.86 6.12 -42.94
C ALA A 747 27.96 6.50 -43.95
N PRO A 748 27.88 7.67 -44.60
CA PRO A 748 28.92 8.09 -45.53
C PRO A 748 30.25 7.96 -44.79
N SER A 749 31.17 7.19 -45.38
CA SER A 749 32.48 6.95 -44.80
C SER A 749 33.04 8.32 -44.43
N ARG A 750 33.27 8.58 -43.14
CA ARG A 750 33.95 9.80 -42.67
C ARG A 750 35.37 9.77 -43.23
N GLU A 751 35.52 10.10 -44.52
CA GLU A 751 36.77 10.56 -45.07
C GLU A 751 37.11 11.80 -44.27
N ARG A 752 38.12 11.65 -43.42
CA ARG A 752 38.68 12.75 -42.64
C ARG A 752 38.97 13.87 -43.63
N LEU A 753 38.18 14.93 -43.58
CA LEU A 753 38.57 16.24 -44.08
C LEU A 753 39.74 16.72 -43.22
N SER A 754 40.93 16.17 -43.49
CA SER A 754 42.19 16.63 -42.95
C SER A 754 42.65 17.84 -43.74
N SER A 755 42.04 18.99 -43.46
CA SER A 755 42.64 20.28 -43.78
C SER A 755 41.98 21.37 -42.95
N SER A 756 42.49 21.60 -41.74
CA SER A 756 42.51 22.93 -41.15
C SER A 756 43.69 23.10 -40.17
N PRO A 757 44.23 24.32 -40.04
CA PRO A 757 45.61 24.55 -39.66
C PRO A 757 45.83 24.52 -38.14
N ALA A 758 46.96 23.93 -37.76
CA ALA A 758 47.42 23.87 -36.38
C ALA A 758 48.08 25.20 -35.97
N THR A 759 47.29 26.14 -35.44
CA THR A 759 47.76 27.23 -34.57
C THR A 759 46.52 27.99 -34.06
N GLU A 760 45.90 27.56 -32.96
CA GLU A 760 45.01 28.40 -32.12
C GLU A 760 44.47 27.70 -30.84
N ARG A 761 44.95 26.50 -30.46
CA ARG A 761 44.53 25.83 -29.21
C ARG A 761 45.37 26.18 -27.97
N SER A 762 46.20 27.22 -28.03
CA SER A 762 47.06 27.62 -26.89
C SER A 762 46.52 28.79 -26.06
N SER A 763 45.45 29.47 -26.48
CA SER A 763 44.88 30.62 -25.75
C SER A 763 43.66 30.31 -24.89
N ARG A 764 42.97 29.19 -25.12
CA ARG A 764 41.76 28.85 -24.34
C ARG A 764 42.05 28.28 -22.95
N ALA A 765 43.18 27.62 -22.76
CA ALA A 765 43.59 27.12 -21.45
C ALA A 765 44.05 28.26 -20.50
N SER A 766 44.57 29.37 -21.04
CA SER A 766 44.94 30.53 -20.22
C SER A 766 43.74 31.35 -19.77
N ASP A 767 42.66 31.37 -20.55
CA ASP A 767 41.46 32.14 -20.21
C ASP A 767 40.63 31.42 -19.13
N GLU A 768 40.56 30.07 -19.15
CA GLU A 768 39.91 29.27 -18.09
C GLU A 768 40.69 29.30 -16.77
N ASP A 769 42.03 29.28 -16.83
CA ASP A 769 42.88 29.44 -15.64
C ASP A 769 42.81 30.87 -15.07
N GLN A 770 42.62 31.88 -15.93
CA GLN A 770 42.46 33.27 -15.49
C GLN A 770 41.06 33.51 -14.89
N GLU A 771 40.00 32.94 -15.46
CA GLU A 771 38.64 33.03 -14.90
C GLU A 771 38.55 32.28 -13.55
N ALA A 772 39.20 31.13 -13.43
CA ALA A 772 39.31 30.41 -12.16
C ALA A 772 40.13 31.18 -11.10
N GLN A 773 41.19 31.90 -11.50
CA GLN A 773 41.97 32.75 -10.60
C GLN A 773 41.21 34.02 -10.19
N GLU A 774 40.44 34.63 -11.09
CA GLU A 774 39.60 35.79 -10.78
C GLU A 774 38.44 35.40 -9.86
N LEU A 775 37.84 34.20 -10.04
CA LEU A 775 36.81 33.67 -9.15
C LEU A 775 37.37 33.33 -7.76
N ALA A 776 38.56 32.73 -7.68
CA ALA A 776 39.24 32.43 -6.43
C ALA A 776 39.62 33.71 -5.67
N ALA A 777 40.14 34.73 -6.36
CA ALA A 777 40.47 36.02 -5.78
C ALA A 777 39.22 36.78 -5.30
N ALA A 778 38.10 36.69 -6.03
CA ALA A 778 36.82 37.25 -5.60
C ALA A 778 36.29 36.56 -4.34
N LEU A 779 36.42 35.22 -4.25
CA LEU A 779 35.99 34.45 -3.08
C LEU A 779 36.85 34.76 -1.85
N GLU A 780 38.17 34.91 -2.04
CA GLU A 780 39.12 35.26 -0.98
C GLU A 780 38.89 36.71 -0.49
N ALA A 781 38.60 37.64 -1.41
CA ALA A 781 38.20 39.01 -1.07
C ALA A 781 36.85 39.07 -0.32
N SER A 782 35.88 38.22 -0.68
CA SER A 782 34.61 38.08 0.07
C SER A 782 34.81 37.48 1.46
N LEU A 783 35.73 36.53 1.62
CA LEU A 783 36.08 35.93 2.91
C LEU A 783 36.86 36.90 3.80
N GLU A 784 37.74 37.74 3.24
CA GLU A 784 38.39 38.82 3.98
C GLU A 784 37.41 39.92 4.39
N LEU A 785 36.43 40.25 3.54
CA LEU A 785 35.35 41.17 3.89
C LEU A 785 34.51 40.63 5.06
N ALA A 786 34.14 39.34 5.01
CA ALA A 786 33.40 38.65 6.07
C ALA A 786 34.20 38.53 7.37
N SER A 787 35.52 38.32 7.27
CA SER A 787 36.42 38.26 8.43
C SER A 787 36.68 39.63 9.07
N SER A 788 36.44 40.73 8.36
CA SER A 788 36.67 42.10 8.87
C SER A 788 35.53 42.63 9.75
N TYR A 789 34.35 41.99 9.72
CA TYR A 789 33.23 42.28 10.60
C TYR A 789 33.30 41.42 11.86
N ASN A 790 34.19 41.82 12.78
CA ASN A 790 34.11 41.40 14.18
C ASN A 790 32.91 42.10 14.84
N LEU A 791 31.73 41.49 14.73
CA LEU A 791 30.59 41.74 15.61
C LEU A 791 30.09 40.39 16.11
N GLU A 792 30.52 40.04 17.33
CA GLU A 792 29.78 39.10 18.17
C GLU A 792 28.47 39.80 18.59
N GLU A 793 27.47 39.83 17.70
CA GLU A 793 26.12 40.27 18.04
C GLU A 793 25.15 39.71 17.00
N GLU A 794 24.05 39.13 17.52
CA GLU A 794 22.81 38.70 16.84
C GLU A 794 22.86 38.60 15.32
N VAL A 795 22.72 37.38 14.78
CA VAL A 795 22.44 37.18 13.36
C VAL A 795 21.18 37.99 13.03
N SER A 796 21.37 39.11 12.32
CA SER A 796 20.29 40.01 11.94
C SER A 796 19.22 39.23 11.18
N GLU A 797 17.95 39.40 11.58
CA GLU A 797 16.79 38.81 10.90
C GLU A 797 16.80 39.08 9.37
N GLU A 798 17.49 40.14 8.93
CA GLU A 798 17.69 40.45 7.51
C GLU A 798 18.56 39.41 6.77
N ALA A 799 19.53 38.78 7.43
CA ALA A 799 20.39 37.77 6.80
C ALA A 799 19.65 36.45 6.59
N GLU A 800 18.81 36.04 7.54
CA GLU A 800 17.93 34.87 7.40
C GLU A 800 16.85 35.11 6.34
N ALA A 801 16.24 36.30 6.35
CA ALA A 801 15.25 36.67 5.35
C ALA A 801 15.85 36.71 3.93
N LEU A 802 17.09 37.21 3.77
CA LEU A 802 17.80 37.19 2.50
C LEU A 802 18.11 35.76 2.02
N ALA A 803 18.54 34.88 2.92
CA ALA A 803 18.79 33.47 2.60
C ALA A 803 17.50 32.74 2.15
N CYS A 804 16.37 32.99 2.83
CA CYS A 804 15.06 32.46 2.44
C CYS A 804 14.64 32.91 1.03
N LEU A 805 14.81 34.19 0.70
CA LEU A 805 14.49 34.71 -0.64
C LEU A 805 15.39 34.09 -1.73
N CYS A 806 16.69 33.91 -1.45
CA CYS A 806 17.60 33.25 -2.39
C CYS A 806 17.23 31.77 -2.60
N ALA A 807 16.81 31.05 -1.55
CA ALA A 807 16.34 29.67 -1.63
C ALA A 807 15.04 29.53 -2.44
N MET A 808 14.22 30.59 -2.53
CA MET A 808 13.05 30.66 -3.42
C MET A 808 13.41 30.92 -4.89
N GLY A 809 14.71 31.02 -5.23
CA GLY A 809 15.20 31.18 -6.60
C GLY A 809 15.38 32.63 -7.05
N PHE A 810 15.21 33.62 -6.17
CA PHE A 810 15.49 35.02 -6.50
C PHE A 810 17.00 35.31 -6.47
N ALA A 811 17.50 36.08 -7.44
CA ALA A 811 18.91 36.45 -7.49
C ALA A 811 19.32 37.25 -6.24
N PRO A 812 20.48 36.99 -5.61
CA PRO A 812 20.86 37.60 -4.33
C PRO A 812 20.83 39.13 -4.31
N ALA A 813 21.22 39.78 -5.41
CA ALA A 813 21.18 41.24 -5.52
C ALA A 813 19.74 41.79 -5.53
N ALA A 814 18.83 41.14 -6.25
CA ALA A 814 17.41 41.53 -6.29
C ALA A 814 16.71 41.24 -4.96
N ALA A 815 17.03 40.10 -4.32
CA ALA A 815 16.52 39.74 -3.01
C ALA A 815 16.96 40.75 -1.93
N ALA A 816 18.22 41.17 -1.93
CA ALA A 816 18.74 42.17 -1.00
C ALA A 816 18.11 43.56 -1.21
N GLU A 817 17.95 43.98 -2.47
CA GLU A 817 17.29 45.25 -2.80
C GLU A 817 15.80 45.25 -2.40
N ALA A 818 15.09 44.16 -2.68
CA ALA A 818 13.69 44.00 -2.29
C ALA A 818 13.52 43.95 -0.76
N LEU A 819 14.41 43.25 -0.05
CA LEU A 819 14.41 43.18 1.41
C LEU A 819 14.68 44.56 2.03
N SER A 820 15.62 45.32 1.46
CA SER A 820 15.89 46.71 1.86
C SER A 820 14.67 47.62 1.65
N ARG A 821 13.98 47.49 0.51
CA ARG A 821 12.75 48.24 0.20
C ARG A 821 11.56 47.81 1.07
N ALA A 822 11.56 46.57 1.54
CA ALA A 822 10.59 46.03 2.47
C ALA A 822 10.96 46.26 3.95
N ALA A 823 12.00 47.05 4.23
CA ALA A 823 12.49 47.31 5.60
C ALA A 823 12.74 46.03 6.42
N GLY A 824 13.32 45.01 5.78
CA GLY A 824 13.66 43.73 6.40
C GLY A 824 12.52 42.71 6.45
N VAL A 825 11.29 43.06 6.02
CA VAL A 825 10.13 42.15 6.09
C VAL A 825 10.08 41.21 4.86
N PRO A 826 10.34 39.90 5.00
CA PRO A 826 10.48 38.99 3.87
C PRO A 826 9.20 38.85 3.03
N GLU A 827 8.01 38.87 3.63
CA GLU A 827 6.74 38.75 2.90
C GLU A 827 6.51 39.93 1.96
N GLN A 828 6.90 41.14 2.37
CA GLN A 828 6.81 42.33 1.53
C GLN A 828 7.89 42.33 0.44
N ALA A 829 9.07 41.80 0.72
CA ALA A 829 10.12 41.62 -0.28
C ALA A 829 9.69 40.63 -1.37
N VAL A 830 9.02 39.52 -1.01
CA VAL A 830 8.41 38.59 -1.99
C VAL A 830 7.38 39.31 -2.86
N ILE A 831 6.52 40.14 -2.28
CA ILE A 831 5.52 40.91 -3.05
C ILE A 831 6.20 41.85 -4.05
N ILE A 832 7.25 42.58 -3.63
CA ILE A 832 8.03 43.47 -4.51
C ILE A 832 8.67 42.67 -5.65
N LEU A 833 9.32 41.55 -5.34
CA LEU A 833 9.97 40.68 -6.32
C LEU A 833 8.97 40.11 -7.33
N LEU A 834 7.80 39.67 -6.87
CA LEU A 834 6.75 39.12 -7.74
C LEU A 834 6.06 40.20 -8.58
N THR A 835 5.92 41.43 -8.07
CA THR A 835 5.33 42.52 -8.86
C THR A 835 6.28 43.06 -9.91
N GLU A 836 7.59 43.10 -9.63
CA GLU A 836 8.60 43.58 -10.58
C GLU A 836 9.00 42.53 -11.62
N THR A 837 8.84 41.25 -11.33
CA THR A 837 8.99 40.18 -12.33
C THR A 837 7.76 40.02 -13.23
N CYS A 838 6.60 40.54 -12.81
CA CYS A 838 5.37 40.56 -13.62
C CYS A 838 5.18 41.85 -14.44
N SER A 839 6.02 42.86 -14.24
CA SER A 839 6.05 44.13 -15.02
C SER A 839 7.16 44.13 -16.04
#